data_AF-A0AAN9Q0X5-F1
#
_entry.id   AF-A0AAN9Q0X5-F1
#
_cell.length_a   1.000
_cell.length_b   1.000
_cell.length_c   1.000
_cell.angle_alpha   90.00
_cell.angle_beta   90.00
_cell.angle_gamma   90.00
#
_symmetry.space_group_name_H-M   'P 1'
#
loop_
_entity.id
_entity.type
_entity.pdbx_description
1 polymer ?
#
loop_
_entity_poly.entity_id
_entity_poly.type
_entity_poly.pdbx_seq_one_letter_code
_entity_poly.pdbx_strand_id
1 'polypeptide(L)'
;MSESDAIEPTPGAFRLRWDVFLSFRGADTRGNITKGLYECLDACKVRVFLDDDGMERGAEIAESLWEAIEDSAAFIVIISPNYATSHWCLKELTRICHCRRLILPVFYRVDPSDVRHQTGPFETAFDSHQRKFGGNKVFEWRQAMNKVGGLAGWVFKDSEEDILIRCLVQRVMKELSNTPMSMPEFAVGVDKRVERVTELLQVQSNGVRVLGLYGVGGIVRDMGRQIVLYENLVDPGMRSRLWDHAEIMAVLKGHKATRSIQGVVLDFEKKRSYINKAERGFLKNYFQPEAGKKEEVILETKSFEPMVNLRQLMINNLRLQGKFLPDALRWLQWRECPLDRMPFESWPRELAVLDLKNSNKIKTLWGLKGYKVPENLMIINLSYCHQLSAIPDLSGCQHLEKIDLENCVNLTSIHESIGSLSTLCSLNLSGCSKLTELPSDVSGLKRLEVLLLSSCSSLKTLPENIGSLTSLKSFHADGTAIAELPQSIFRLTKLKRLVLEGCRHLRRLPNCIGHLCSLRELSLDRSGIEELTNSVGSLKNLETLSLMWCESLTVIPDSICNLISLTELLVNGSAIKDLPSTIGYLSYLRGLSVGKCKFLTKLPDSIKNLASVVELQLDETAITYLPDQIGEMKLLRKLEMRRCKHLEVLPESIGKLASLTTLNLVEGNVRELPESIGLLENLVTLRLNKCKKLTMLPASIGKLKSLYHFLMEETAVTDLPETFGKLINLRTLRMAKRPDLYPTENALLAEPEVPMNQSSFVLPSSFCNLTKLTELDARAWRICEKIPEDFEKLSLLETLNLGQNNFQSLPSSMKGLSILKKLSLPNCSELTSLPSLPSSLIKLNVENCYALETIHDLSNLVSLEELKLTNCVKVMDIPGLENFKSLRRLYLSGCVACSSQVRKRLSKVALRNLQNLSMPGGTLPDWLSRQTVDFSKPKNLELKGVTVGVILSINHNIDIPRMKRDQMPGVIDVQANVLKQGKTLFSTTLIINGVPKSDEEHIHLCRYHDYHPLIAHLKDGDTFCVSMKNPPFDKGLELKKCGAHLIFEGDDDYDGDEETLDMGLQSVSEKLASFFNNYEDGGTIHAIEKELEIQEREELRSSHITFKSNSILLFLASLFFVILSWFCLRYMCPAF
;
A
#
# COMPACT_ATOMS: atom_id res chain seq x y z
N MET A 1 -3.39 -60.97 -4.72
CA MET A 1 -2.31 -59.97 -4.61
C MET A 1 -2.74 -58.77 -5.42
N SER A 2 -3.13 -57.63 -4.88
CA SER A 2 -2.95 -57.05 -3.55
C SER A 2 -4.11 -56.09 -3.32
N GLU A 3 -4.80 -56.24 -2.19
CA GLU A 3 -5.85 -55.33 -1.74
C GLU A 3 -5.25 -53.98 -1.35
N SER A 4 -6.00 -52.95 -1.71
CA SER A 4 -5.74 -51.53 -1.51
C SER A 4 -6.19 -51.10 -0.11
N ASP A 5 -5.24 -50.79 0.77
CA ASP A 5 -5.53 -49.99 1.96
C ASP A 5 -5.40 -48.51 1.63
N ALA A 6 -6.54 -47.83 1.70
CA ALA A 6 -6.67 -46.39 1.64
C ALA A 6 -5.97 -45.76 2.86
N ILE A 7 -5.02 -44.85 2.60
CA ILE A 7 -4.46 -43.98 3.62
C ILE A 7 -5.48 -42.85 3.87
N GLU A 8 -6.09 -42.86 5.05
CA GLU A 8 -6.90 -41.75 5.57
C GLU A 8 -6.07 -40.46 5.58
N PRO A 9 -6.69 -39.29 5.30
CA PRO A 9 -6.00 -38.01 5.46
C PRO A 9 -5.68 -37.78 6.94
N THR A 10 -4.39 -37.61 7.25
CA THR A 10 -3.93 -37.12 8.56
C THR A 10 -4.69 -35.85 8.94
N PRO A 11 -5.38 -35.81 10.09
CA PRO A 11 -6.01 -34.59 10.59
C PRO A 11 -4.97 -33.49 10.74
N GLY A 12 -5.31 -32.28 10.30
CA GLY A 12 -4.48 -31.09 10.52
C GLY A 12 -4.08 -30.99 11.99
N ALA A 13 -2.82 -30.65 12.25
CA ALA A 13 -2.26 -30.57 13.60
C ALA A 13 -3.05 -29.59 14.47
N PHE A 14 -4.03 -30.10 15.22
CA PHE A 14 -4.68 -29.36 16.29
C PHE A 14 -3.64 -29.08 17.37
N ARG A 15 -3.46 -27.81 17.73
CA ARG A 15 -2.78 -27.43 18.97
C ARG A 15 -3.57 -28.04 20.14
N LEU A 16 -2.92 -28.86 20.96
CA LEU A 16 -3.45 -29.31 22.24
C LEU A 16 -3.90 -28.09 23.07
N ARG A 17 -5.08 -28.19 23.70
CA ARG A 17 -5.69 -27.08 24.46
C ARG A 17 -4.85 -26.74 25.69
N TRP A 18 -4.24 -27.74 26.31
CA TRP A 18 -3.46 -27.62 27.54
C TRP A 18 -2.03 -28.14 27.34
N ASP A 19 -1.09 -27.44 27.96
CA ASP A 19 0.33 -27.81 27.97
C ASP A 19 0.61 -28.84 29.08
N VAL A 20 -0.05 -28.70 30.24
CA VAL A 20 0.08 -29.61 31.37
C VAL A 20 -1.28 -29.88 32.03
N PHE A 21 -1.55 -31.13 32.39
CA PHE A 21 -2.65 -31.53 33.27
C PHE A 21 -2.12 -31.91 34.64
N LEU A 22 -2.72 -31.37 35.71
CA LEU A 22 -2.37 -31.69 37.10
C LEU A 22 -3.38 -32.70 37.67
N SER A 23 -2.91 -33.92 37.99
CA SER A 23 -3.71 -34.91 38.72
C SER A 23 -3.24 -35.02 40.17
N PHE A 24 -4.16 -34.86 41.12
CA PHE A 24 -3.84 -34.76 42.54
C PHE A 24 -5.05 -35.07 43.42
N ARG A 25 -4.81 -35.38 44.70
CA ARG A 25 -5.88 -35.47 45.70
C ARG A 25 -6.13 -34.10 46.32
N GLY A 26 -7.27 -33.49 45.97
CA GLY A 26 -7.62 -32.13 46.40
C GLY A 26 -7.60 -31.91 47.92
N ALA A 27 -8.07 -32.88 48.71
CA ALA A 27 -8.08 -32.79 50.17
C ALA A 27 -6.68 -32.70 50.81
N ASP A 28 -5.64 -33.18 50.11
CA ASP A 28 -4.31 -33.34 50.70
C ASP A 28 -3.31 -32.26 50.23
N THR A 29 -3.42 -31.82 48.97
CA THR A 29 -2.34 -31.06 48.29
C THR A 29 -2.79 -29.75 47.65
N ARG A 30 -4.10 -29.49 47.57
CA ARG A 30 -4.66 -28.34 46.84
C ARG A 30 -4.16 -26.98 47.35
N GLY A 31 -4.20 -26.75 48.66
CA GLY A 31 -3.81 -25.47 49.25
C GLY A 31 -2.30 -25.25 49.37
N ASN A 32 -1.51 -26.26 49.02
CA ASN A 32 -0.07 -26.33 49.30
C ASN A 32 0.70 -26.44 47.97
N ILE A 33 1.46 -27.52 47.79
CA ILE A 33 2.32 -27.74 46.62
C ILE A 33 1.58 -27.64 45.28
N THR A 34 0.32 -28.07 45.18
CA THR A 34 -0.41 -28.03 43.89
C THR A 34 -0.71 -26.59 43.48
N LYS A 35 -1.11 -25.73 44.42
CA LYS A 35 -1.34 -24.31 44.16
C LYS A 35 -0.04 -23.59 43.81
N GLY A 36 1.02 -23.80 44.59
CA GLY A 36 2.33 -23.20 44.31
C GLY A 36 2.88 -23.61 42.95
N LEU A 37 2.71 -24.88 42.56
CA LEU A 37 3.11 -25.38 41.25
C LEU A 37 2.26 -24.79 40.12
N TYR A 38 0.95 -24.70 40.29
CA TYR A 38 0.05 -24.08 39.32
C TYR A 38 0.41 -22.61 39.08
N GLU A 39 0.56 -21.82 40.15
CA GLU A 39 0.94 -20.40 40.06
C GLU A 39 2.29 -20.20 39.36
N CYS A 40 3.27 -21.08 39.63
CA CYS A 40 4.58 -21.00 38.98
C CYS A 40 4.53 -21.36 37.49
N LEU A 41 3.74 -22.36 37.10
CA LEU A 41 3.56 -22.75 35.70
C LEU A 41 2.78 -21.68 34.91
N ASP A 42 1.72 -21.12 35.51
CA ASP A 42 0.94 -20.03 34.92
C ASP A 42 1.77 -18.75 34.76
N ALA A 43 2.61 -18.41 35.75
CA ALA A 43 3.57 -17.30 35.64
C ALA A 43 4.57 -17.49 34.47
N CYS A 44 4.86 -18.74 34.10
CA CYS A 44 5.68 -19.08 32.93
C CYS A 44 4.88 -19.16 31.62
N LYS A 45 3.59 -18.76 31.62
CA LYS A 45 2.64 -18.83 30.51
C LYS A 45 2.40 -20.25 29.97
N VAL A 46 2.56 -21.26 30.83
CA VAL A 46 2.19 -22.65 30.52
C VAL A 46 0.68 -22.80 30.72
N ARG A 47 -0.06 -23.30 29.73
CA ARG A 47 -1.51 -23.55 29.85
C ARG A 47 -1.74 -24.78 30.70
N VAL A 48 -2.06 -24.60 31.97
CA VAL A 48 -2.26 -25.71 32.92
C VAL A 48 -3.76 -25.95 33.16
N PHE A 49 -4.21 -27.19 33.01
CA PHE A 49 -5.53 -27.60 33.45
C PHE A 49 -5.51 -28.01 34.93
N LEU A 50 -6.39 -27.39 35.71
CA LEU A 50 -6.63 -27.68 37.13
C LEU A 50 -8.13 -27.98 37.32
N ASP A 51 -8.43 -29.15 37.87
CA ASP A 51 -9.77 -29.78 37.91
C ASP A 51 -10.93 -28.89 38.41
N ASP A 52 -10.70 -27.88 39.28
CA ASP A 52 -11.80 -27.05 39.83
C ASP A 52 -11.92 -25.61 39.25
N ASP A 53 -10.98 -25.13 38.42
CA ASP A 53 -11.01 -23.74 37.88
C ASP A 53 -11.25 -23.66 36.36
N GLY A 54 -11.27 -24.80 35.66
CA GLY A 54 -11.39 -24.89 34.19
C GLY A 54 -12.75 -25.30 33.63
N MET A 55 -13.79 -25.50 34.46
CA MET A 55 -15.10 -25.98 34.01
C MET A 55 -16.11 -24.85 33.75
N GLU A 56 -16.80 -24.89 32.61
CA GLU A 56 -18.01 -24.09 32.38
C GLU A 56 -19.12 -24.54 33.34
N ARG A 57 -19.74 -23.60 34.07
CA ARG A 57 -20.81 -23.91 35.02
C ARG A 57 -22.04 -24.47 34.26
N GLY A 58 -22.23 -25.79 34.30
CA GLY A 58 -23.40 -26.47 33.73
C GLY A 58 -23.13 -27.76 32.92
N ALA A 59 -21.87 -28.12 32.67
CA ALA A 59 -21.51 -29.35 31.95
C ALA A 59 -21.41 -30.58 32.87
N GLU A 60 -21.60 -31.80 32.33
CA GLU A 60 -21.35 -33.04 33.06
C GLU A 60 -19.85 -33.17 33.43
N ILE A 61 -19.56 -33.21 34.73
CA ILE A 61 -18.21 -33.21 35.33
C ILE A 61 -17.31 -34.31 34.75
N ALA A 62 -17.90 -35.46 34.38
CA ALA A 62 -17.13 -36.59 33.89
C ALA A 62 -16.62 -36.40 32.46
N GLU A 63 -17.37 -35.74 31.57
CA GLU A 63 -17.05 -35.71 30.13
C GLU A 63 -15.94 -34.70 29.81
N SER A 64 -16.01 -33.51 30.40
CA SER A 64 -15.00 -32.44 30.25
C SER A 64 -13.61 -32.80 30.80
N LEU A 65 -13.55 -33.63 31.86
CA LEU A 65 -12.30 -34.09 32.45
C LEU A 65 -11.55 -35.07 31.53
N TRP A 66 -12.26 -35.95 30.82
CA TRP A 66 -11.63 -36.89 29.89
C TRP A 66 -11.06 -36.17 28.67
N GLU A 67 -11.81 -35.21 28.12
CA GLU A 67 -11.33 -34.33 27.05
C GLU A 67 -10.06 -33.57 27.47
N ALA A 68 -10.05 -32.99 28.68
CA ALA A 68 -8.89 -32.26 29.17
C ALA A 68 -7.63 -33.14 29.29
N ILE A 69 -7.78 -34.40 29.73
CA ILE A 69 -6.67 -35.37 29.79
C ILE A 69 -6.16 -35.69 28.37
N GLU A 70 -7.06 -35.90 27.41
CA GLU A 70 -6.71 -36.22 26.03
C GLU A 70 -6.09 -35.03 25.27
N ASP A 71 -6.46 -33.81 25.64
CA ASP A 71 -5.98 -32.54 25.07
C ASP A 71 -4.79 -31.93 25.82
N SER A 72 -4.09 -32.69 26.68
CA SER A 72 -2.94 -32.21 27.47
C SER A 72 -1.59 -32.77 27.02
N ALA A 73 -0.59 -31.92 26.79
CA ALA A 73 0.72 -32.35 26.25
C ALA A 73 1.56 -33.16 27.24
N ALA A 74 1.49 -32.85 28.54
CA ALA A 74 2.15 -33.58 29.62
C ALA A 74 1.27 -33.68 30.88
N PHE A 75 1.61 -34.61 31.77
CA PHE A 75 0.89 -34.87 33.01
C PHE A 75 1.83 -34.76 34.21
N ILE A 76 1.45 -33.98 35.22
CA ILE A 76 2.10 -34.02 36.54
C ILE A 76 1.13 -34.72 37.50
N VAL A 77 1.58 -35.82 38.10
CA VAL A 77 0.76 -36.64 39.00
C VAL A 77 1.31 -36.53 40.40
N ILE A 78 0.58 -35.86 41.29
CA ILE A 78 0.96 -35.65 42.68
C ILE A 78 0.27 -36.69 43.56
N ILE A 79 1.04 -37.71 43.97
CA ILE A 79 0.54 -38.86 44.72
C ILE A 79 0.79 -38.62 46.21
N SER A 80 -0.30 -38.47 46.97
CA SER A 80 -0.34 -38.32 48.43
C SER A 80 -0.79 -39.62 49.12
N PRO A 81 -0.68 -39.75 50.45
CA PRO A 81 -1.09 -40.98 51.16
C PRO A 81 -2.55 -41.37 50.92
N ASN A 82 -3.47 -40.40 50.78
CA ASN A 82 -4.88 -40.66 50.53
C ASN A 82 -5.26 -40.62 49.04
N TYR A 83 -4.30 -40.62 48.12
CA TYR A 83 -4.59 -40.53 46.69
C TYR A 83 -5.49 -41.68 46.21
N ALA A 84 -5.17 -42.91 46.62
CA ALA A 84 -5.90 -44.11 46.21
C ALA A 84 -7.25 -44.30 46.91
N THR A 85 -7.64 -43.48 47.90
CA THR A 85 -8.98 -43.57 48.50
C THR A 85 -10.06 -43.02 47.56
N SER A 86 -9.66 -42.25 46.55
CA SER A 86 -10.54 -41.67 45.55
C SER A 86 -10.54 -42.52 44.29
N HIS A 87 -11.67 -43.18 44.00
CA HIS A 87 -11.83 -43.89 42.74
C HIS A 87 -11.73 -42.97 41.51
N TRP A 88 -12.00 -41.66 41.65
CA TRP A 88 -11.83 -40.67 40.59
C TRP A 88 -10.35 -40.44 40.26
N CYS A 89 -9.49 -40.22 41.27
CA CYS A 89 -8.05 -40.05 41.06
C CYS A 89 -7.40 -41.30 40.45
N LEU A 90 -7.89 -42.50 40.79
CA LEU A 90 -7.46 -43.76 40.18
C LEU A 90 -7.94 -43.90 38.73
N LYS A 91 -9.15 -43.43 38.40
CA LYS A 91 -9.69 -43.43 37.04
C LYS A 91 -8.95 -42.42 36.14
N GLU A 92 -8.65 -41.22 36.63
CA GLU A 92 -7.77 -40.24 35.99
C GLU A 92 -6.39 -40.83 35.70
N LEU A 93 -5.74 -41.39 36.73
CA LEU A 93 -4.41 -41.98 36.59
C LEU A 93 -4.40 -43.09 35.53
N THR A 94 -5.47 -43.89 35.50
CA THR A 94 -5.66 -44.93 34.49
C THR A 94 -5.77 -44.32 33.11
N ARG A 95 -6.58 -43.27 32.90
CA ARG A 95 -6.68 -42.59 31.60
C ARG A 95 -5.36 -41.94 31.17
N ILE A 96 -4.69 -41.23 32.08
CA ILE A 96 -3.36 -40.64 31.86
C ILE A 96 -2.37 -41.72 31.37
N CYS A 97 -2.37 -42.89 32.00
CA CYS A 97 -1.50 -43.99 31.60
C CYS A 97 -1.78 -44.54 30.19
N HIS A 98 -3.01 -44.38 29.67
CA HIS A 98 -3.41 -44.78 28.32
C HIS A 98 -2.98 -43.77 27.24
N CYS A 99 -2.86 -42.48 27.57
CA CYS A 99 -2.51 -41.41 26.61
C CYS A 99 -1.08 -41.49 26.05
N ARG A 100 -0.18 -42.28 26.65
CA ARG A 100 1.23 -42.47 26.23
C ARG A 100 2.04 -41.15 26.04
N ARG A 101 1.72 -40.08 26.78
CA ARG A 101 2.51 -38.83 26.80
C ARG A 101 3.40 -38.75 28.05
N LEU A 102 4.14 -37.65 28.20
CA LEU A 102 5.06 -37.45 29.32
C LEU A 102 4.30 -37.44 30.66
N ILE A 103 4.70 -38.31 31.58
CA ILE A 103 4.17 -38.38 32.96
C ILE A 103 5.31 -38.03 33.92
N LEU A 104 5.09 -37.04 34.78
CA LEU A 104 6.01 -36.57 35.80
C LEU A 104 5.43 -36.88 37.19
N PRO A 105 5.85 -37.98 37.85
CA PRO A 105 5.34 -38.33 39.18
C PRO A 105 5.98 -37.45 40.26
N VAL A 106 5.15 -36.98 41.19
CA VAL A 106 5.58 -36.33 42.44
C VAL A 106 5.05 -37.17 43.60
N PHE A 107 5.96 -37.77 44.36
CA PHE A 107 5.67 -38.62 45.50
C PHE A 107 5.60 -37.75 46.76
N TYR A 108 4.41 -37.25 47.07
CA TYR A 108 4.16 -36.33 48.17
C TYR A 108 3.96 -37.07 49.49
N ARG A 109 5.00 -37.10 50.33
CA ARG A 109 5.01 -37.80 51.63
C ARG A 109 4.64 -39.30 51.56
N VAL A 110 4.98 -39.93 50.43
CA VAL A 110 4.81 -41.38 50.19
C VAL A 110 6.07 -41.94 49.57
N ASP A 111 6.38 -43.20 49.84
CA ASP A 111 7.49 -43.87 49.18
C ASP A 111 7.07 -44.35 47.77
N PRO A 112 7.87 -44.11 46.72
CA PRO A 112 7.59 -44.64 45.38
C PRO A 112 7.37 -46.17 45.35
N SER A 113 8.03 -46.93 46.23
CA SER A 113 7.85 -48.37 46.39
C SER A 113 6.43 -48.71 46.87
N ASP A 114 5.92 -47.96 47.84
CA ASP A 114 4.55 -48.13 48.35
C ASP A 114 3.52 -47.85 47.25
N VAL A 115 3.76 -46.83 46.42
CA VAL A 115 2.93 -46.54 45.24
C VAL A 115 2.99 -47.66 44.21
N ARG A 116 4.19 -48.18 43.92
CA ARG A 116 4.43 -49.23 42.91
C ARG A 116 3.82 -50.58 43.28
N HIS A 117 3.89 -50.94 44.56
CA HIS A 117 3.39 -52.21 45.08
C HIS A 117 2.01 -52.09 45.74
N GLN A 118 1.45 -50.87 45.82
CA GLN A 118 0.19 -50.55 46.49
C GLN A 118 0.14 -51.07 47.95
N THR A 119 1.25 -50.86 48.66
CA THR A 119 1.44 -51.24 50.08
C THR A 119 1.41 -50.00 50.97
N GLY A 120 1.46 -50.16 52.29
CA GLY A 120 1.43 -49.05 53.23
C GLY A 120 0.09 -48.29 53.19
N PRO A 121 0.07 -46.95 52.94
CA PRO A 121 -1.16 -46.15 53.00
C PRO A 121 -2.22 -46.54 51.94
N PHE A 122 -1.84 -47.26 50.88
CA PHE A 122 -2.73 -47.61 49.77
C PHE A 122 -3.44 -48.96 49.93
N GLU A 123 -2.96 -49.84 50.81
CA GLU A 123 -3.44 -51.22 50.94
C GLU A 123 -4.93 -51.27 51.32
N THR A 124 -5.29 -50.54 52.38
CA THR A 124 -6.68 -50.45 52.86
C THR A 124 -7.65 -49.84 51.84
N ALA A 125 -7.17 -48.87 51.04
CA ALA A 125 -7.96 -48.24 49.99
C ALA A 125 -8.26 -49.21 48.85
N PHE A 126 -7.26 -49.96 48.40
CA PHE A 126 -7.43 -50.95 47.34
C PHE A 126 -8.25 -52.17 47.80
N ASP A 127 -8.17 -52.59 49.06
CA ASP A 127 -9.04 -53.63 49.62
C ASP A 127 -10.50 -53.20 49.71
N SER A 128 -10.74 -51.93 50.03
CA SER A 128 -12.07 -51.32 50.01
C SER A 128 -12.62 -51.25 48.58
N HIS A 129 -11.79 -50.84 47.62
CA HIS A 129 -12.16 -50.79 46.20
C HIS A 129 -12.41 -52.17 45.60
N GLN A 130 -11.64 -53.19 45.98
CA GLN A 130 -11.82 -54.58 45.54
C GLN A 130 -13.21 -55.10 45.92
N ARG A 131 -13.68 -54.77 47.14
CA ARG A 131 -15.03 -55.12 47.61
C ARG A 131 -16.13 -54.35 46.89
N LYS A 132 -15.88 -53.11 46.48
CA LYS A 132 -16.91 -52.18 45.97
C LYS A 132 -17.08 -52.19 44.45
N PHE A 133 -16.01 -52.39 43.67
CA PHE A 133 -16.01 -52.18 42.21
C PHE A 133 -15.65 -53.44 41.39
N GLY A 134 -15.28 -54.54 42.05
CA GLY A 134 -14.95 -55.83 41.42
C GLY A 134 -13.51 -55.90 40.86
N GLY A 135 -13.02 -57.12 40.63
CA GLY A 135 -11.61 -57.39 40.35
C GLY A 135 -11.05 -56.77 39.07
N ASN A 136 -11.83 -56.70 37.99
CA ASN A 136 -11.32 -56.21 36.69
C ASN A 136 -10.98 -54.71 36.72
N LYS A 137 -11.84 -53.87 37.31
CA LYS A 137 -11.59 -52.41 37.40
C LYS A 137 -10.45 -52.09 38.37
N VAL A 138 -10.39 -52.80 39.50
CA VAL A 138 -9.34 -52.60 40.49
C VAL A 138 -8.00 -53.11 39.97
N PHE A 139 -7.98 -54.13 39.12
CA PHE A 139 -6.79 -54.57 38.40
C PHE A 139 -6.21 -53.47 37.50
N GLU A 140 -7.05 -52.77 36.73
CA GLU A 140 -6.60 -51.61 35.92
C GLU A 140 -6.00 -50.49 36.78
N TRP A 141 -6.64 -50.18 37.92
CA TRP A 141 -6.13 -49.16 38.85
C TRP A 141 -4.79 -49.57 39.48
N ARG A 142 -4.63 -50.85 39.83
CA ARG A 142 -3.36 -51.40 40.33
C ARG A 142 -2.27 -51.32 39.25
N GLN A 143 -2.60 -51.59 37.99
CA GLN A 143 -1.63 -51.43 36.89
C GLN A 143 -1.20 -49.98 36.69
N ALA A 144 -2.13 -49.01 36.77
CA ALA A 144 -1.81 -47.60 36.62
C ALA A 144 -0.89 -47.10 37.75
N MET A 145 -1.19 -47.45 39.02
CA MET A 145 -0.34 -47.13 40.17
C MET A 145 1.03 -47.82 40.08
N ASN A 146 1.08 -49.08 39.64
CA ASN A 146 2.34 -49.78 39.43
C ASN A 146 3.20 -49.09 38.37
N LYS A 147 2.59 -48.67 37.25
CA LYS A 147 3.27 -47.97 36.16
C LYS A 147 3.85 -46.65 36.62
N VAL A 148 3.05 -45.81 37.29
CA VAL A 148 3.50 -44.47 37.73
C VAL A 148 4.50 -44.56 38.90
N GLY A 149 4.31 -45.49 39.84
CA GLY A 149 5.31 -45.78 40.88
C GLY A 149 6.62 -46.37 40.35
N GLY A 150 6.62 -46.93 39.14
CA GLY A 150 7.81 -47.41 38.44
C GLY A 150 8.57 -46.33 37.66
N LEU A 151 8.04 -45.11 37.52
CA LEU A 151 8.69 -44.01 36.83
C LEU A 151 9.64 -43.25 37.76
N ALA A 152 10.74 -42.75 37.20
CA ALA A 152 11.63 -41.82 37.91
C ALA A 152 10.89 -40.49 38.11
N GLY A 153 10.51 -40.22 39.37
CA GLY A 153 9.81 -39.01 39.78
C GLY A 153 10.52 -38.33 40.96
N TRP A 154 9.88 -37.31 41.51
CA TRP A 154 10.44 -36.54 42.62
C TRP A 154 9.81 -36.92 43.95
N VAL A 155 10.65 -37.20 44.95
CA VAL A 155 10.19 -37.45 46.32
C VAL A 155 10.16 -36.14 47.09
N PHE A 156 8.99 -35.79 47.64
CA PHE A 156 8.79 -34.54 48.36
C PHE A 156 9.50 -34.55 49.72
N LYS A 157 10.18 -33.44 50.03
CA LYS A 157 10.78 -33.16 51.35
C LYS A 157 10.36 -31.76 51.79
N ASP A 158 9.90 -31.61 53.04
CA ASP A 158 9.33 -30.36 53.56
C ASP A 158 10.28 -29.15 53.45
N SER A 159 11.60 -29.35 53.49
CA SER A 159 12.61 -28.27 53.38
C SER A 159 12.93 -27.83 51.95
N GLU A 160 12.37 -28.48 50.92
CA GLU A 160 12.80 -28.32 49.52
C GLU A 160 11.62 -28.09 48.55
N GLU A 161 10.44 -27.70 49.04
CA GLU A 161 9.23 -27.49 48.22
C GLU A 161 9.46 -26.51 47.05
N ASP A 162 10.09 -25.36 47.31
CA ASP A 162 10.42 -24.37 46.28
C ASP A 162 11.40 -24.90 45.21
N ILE A 163 12.36 -25.73 45.63
CA ILE A 163 13.37 -26.32 44.74
C ILE A 163 12.70 -27.37 43.85
N LEU A 164 11.83 -28.19 44.44
CA LEU A 164 11.05 -29.19 43.73
C LEU A 164 10.15 -28.54 42.67
N ILE A 165 9.38 -27.50 43.03
CA ILE A 165 8.52 -26.77 42.10
C ILE A 165 9.35 -26.17 40.96
N ARG A 166 10.50 -25.54 41.26
CA ARG A 166 11.41 -25.00 40.24
C ARG A 166 11.93 -26.08 39.29
N CYS A 167 12.35 -27.24 39.80
CA CYS A 167 12.82 -28.36 38.99
C CYS A 167 11.73 -28.91 38.07
N LEU A 168 10.49 -29.04 38.58
CA LEU A 168 9.33 -29.48 37.80
C LEU A 168 9.00 -28.48 36.68
N VAL A 169 8.93 -27.19 36.99
CA VAL A 169 8.70 -26.12 36.01
C VAL A 169 9.80 -26.10 34.95
N GLN A 170 11.07 -26.18 35.34
CA GLN A 170 12.19 -26.25 34.40
C GLN A 170 12.11 -27.47 33.49
N ARG A 171 11.74 -28.64 34.02
CA ARG A 171 11.56 -29.85 33.23
C ARG A 171 10.43 -29.71 32.23
N VAL A 172 9.28 -29.18 32.65
CA VAL A 172 8.12 -28.88 31.79
C VAL A 172 8.51 -27.88 30.70
N MET A 173 9.15 -26.76 31.07
CA MET A 173 9.58 -25.74 30.11
C MET A 173 10.61 -26.26 29.11
N LYS A 174 11.52 -27.15 29.54
CA LYS A 174 12.46 -27.81 28.63
C LYS A 174 11.73 -28.67 27.60
N GLU A 175 10.75 -29.44 28.02
CA GLU A 175 9.99 -30.30 27.11
C GLU A 175 9.03 -29.49 26.21
N LEU A 176 8.45 -28.40 26.72
CA LEU A 176 7.66 -27.45 25.93
C LEU A 176 8.52 -26.64 24.96
N SER A 177 9.79 -26.35 25.27
CA SER A 177 10.71 -25.64 24.38
C SER A 177 11.10 -26.42 23.12
N ASN A 178 10.86 -27.74 23.09
CA ASN A 178 10.95 -28.58 21.88
C ASN A 178 9.67 -28.50 21.00
N THR A 179 8.66 -27.74 21.44
CA THR A 179 7.40 -27.51 20.72
C THR A 179 7.27 -26.01 20.44
N PRO A 180 7.05 -25.58 19.18
CA PRO A 180 7.32 -24.20 18.80
C PRO A 180 6.23 -23.24 19.33
N MET A 181 6.59 -22.35 20.26
CA MET A 181 5.82 -21.13 20.52
C MET A 181 6.70 -19.87 20.52
N SER A 182 6.44 -19.04 19.51
CA SER A 182 6.46 -17.58 19.53
C SER A 182 7.81 -16.83 19.57
N MET A 183 8.51 -16.81 18.44
CA MET A 183 9.39 -15.70 17.98
C MET A 183 9.09 -15.44 16.48
N PRO A 184 9.24 -14.22 15.93
CA PRO A 184 8.85 -13.93 14.56
C PRO A 184 9.71 -14.62 13.48
N GLU A 185 9.00 -15.37 12.66
CA GLU A 185 9.18 -15.90 11.30
C GLU A 185 10.51 -16.41 10.71
N PHE A 186 11.74 -15.99 11.04
CA PHE A 186 12.93 -16.66 10.45
C PHE A 186 14.22 -16.58 11.29
N ALA A 187 14.44 -17.56 12.16
CA ALA A 187 15.80 -18.00 12.56
C ALA A 187 15.80 -19.49 12.96
N VAL A 188 15.82 -20.38 11.96
CA VAL A 188 15.95 -21.84 12.16
C VAL A 188 17.42 -22.20 12.38
N GLY A 189 17.72 -22.95 13.44
CA GLY A 189 19.03 -23.60 13.66
C GLY A 189 20.12 -22.73 14.28
N VAL A 190 19.75 -21.73 15.11
CA VAL A 190 20.72 -20.90 15.84
C VAL A 190 21.37 -21.70 16.98
N ASP A 191 20.66 -22.59 17.67
CA ASP A 191 21.17 -23.30 18.85
C ASP A 191 22.39 -24.17 18.54
N LYS A 192 22.35 -24.99 17.47
CA LYS A 192 23.51 -25.77 17.01
C LYS A 192 24.72 -24.89 16.64
N ARG A 193 24.48 -23.65 16.21
CA ARG A 193 25.55 -22.69 15.86
C ARG A 193 26.10 -22.04 17.12
N VAL A 194 25.26 -21.73 18.11
CA VAL A 194 25.67 -21.23 19.42
C VAL A 194 26.48 -22.30 20.16
N GLU A 195 26.04 -23.56 20.17
CA GLU A 195 26.81 -24.68 20.74
C GLU A 195 28.19 -24.78 20.08
N ARG A 196 28.25 -24.79 18.74
CA ARG A 196 29.50 -24.83 17.99
C ARG A 196 30.40 -23.62 18.26
N VAL A 197 29.84 -22.42 18.40
CA VAL A 197 30.58 -21.21 18.76
C VAL A 197 31.10 -21.29 20.21
N THR A 198 30.30 -21.82 21.12
CA THR A 198 30.67 -22.00 22.54
C THR A 198 31.77 -23.05 22.70
N GLU A 199 31.73 -24.13 21.91
CA GLU A 199 32.82 -25.11 21.79
C GLU A 199 34.11 -24.47 21.26
N LEU A 200 34.01 -23.61 20.24
CA LEU A 200 35.17 -22.88 19.69
C LEU A 200 35.75 -21.86 20.68
N LEU A 201 34.89 -21.23 21.49
CA LEU A 201 35.29 -20.27 22.51
C LEU A 201 36.01 -20.93 23.70
N GLN A 202 35.76 -22.21 23.98
CA GLN A 202 36.32 -22.96 25.11
C GLN A 202 36.37 -22.10 26.39
N VAL A 203 35.18 -21.67 26.84
CA VAL A 203 34.96 -20.62 27.86
C VAL A 203 35.64 -20.91 29.20
N GLN A 204 36.04 -22.17 29.44
CA GLN A 204 36.78 -22.59 30.64
C GLN A 204 38.32 -22.53 30.50
N SER A 205 38.87 -22.08 29.37
CA SER A 205 40.32 -22.00 29.14
C SER A 205 40.89 -20.62 29.46
N ASN A 206 42.05 -20.56 30.12
CA ASN A 206 42.72 -19.32 30.58
C ASN A 206 43.44 -18.53 29.47
N GLY A 207 43.12 -18.75 28.17
CA GLY A 207 43.78 -18.08 27.04
C GLY A 207 42.91 -17.02 26.36
N VAL A 208 43.51 -15.96 25.81
CA VAL A 208 42.80 -14.96 25.01
C VAL A 208 42.60 -15.49 23.59
N ARG A 209 41.35 -15.75 23.19
CA ARG A 209 40.98 -16.12 21.81
C ARG A 209 40.05 -15.09 21.21
N VAL A 210 40.28 -14.76 19.95
CA VAL A 210 39.43 -13.84 19.18
C VAL A 210 38.68 -14.67 18.14
N LEU A 211 37.36 -14.66 18.21
CA LEU A 211 36.49 -15.34 17.24
C LEU A 211 35.75 -14.30 16.41
N GLY A 212 35.98 -14.29 15.09
CA GLY A 212 35.27 -13.44 14.14
C GLY A 212 34.00 -14.13 13.63
N LEU A 213 32.84 -13.49 13.79
CA LEU A 213 31.56 -13.94 13.25
C LEU A 213 31.13 -13.02 12.10
N TYR A 214 30.80 -13.58 10.94
CA TYR A 214 30.29 -12.84 9.77
C TYR A 214 28.98 -13.48 9.26
N GLY A 215 28.03 -12.67 8.78
CA GLY A 215 26.74 -13.16 8.29
C GLY A 215 25.66 -12.09 8.17
N VAL A 216 24.45 -12.49 7.74
CA VAL A 216 23.28 -11.60 7.62
C VAL A 216 22.91 -11.02 8.99
N GLY A 217 22.80 -9.69 9.08
CA GLY A 217 22.84 -8.94 10.35
C GLY A 217 21.84 -9.37 11.43
N GLY A 218 20.65 -9.85 11.07
CA GLY A 218 19.65 -10.34 12.03
C GLY A 218 20.10 -11.60 12.78
N ILE A 219 20.68 -12.57 12.07
CA ILE A 219 21.08 -13.86 12.64
C ILE A 219 22.27 -13.70 13.59
N VAL A 220 23.26 -12.88 13.22
CA VAL A 220 24.44 -12.61 14.06
C VAL A 220 24.03 -11.89 15.35
N ARG A 221 23.08 -10.96 15.27
CA ARG A 221 22.53 -10.26 16.43
C ARG A 221 21.84 -11.22 17.39
N ASP A 222 20.96 -12.07 16.89
CA ASP A 222 20.15 -12.95 17.73
C ASP A 222 21.00 -14.07 18.35
N MET A 223 21.99 -14.58 17.61
CA MET A 223 23.02 -15.50 18.13
C MET A 223 23.86 -14.84 19.25
N GLY A 224 24.27 -13.59 19.06
CA GLY A 224 25.01 -12.83 20.08
C GLY A 224 24.18 -12.60 21.35
N ARG A 225 22.87 -12.34 21.22
CA ARG A 225 21.95 -12.25 22.36
C ARG A 225 21.84 -13.57 23.11
N GLN A 226 21.72 -14.69 22.40
CA GLN A 226 21.62 -16.00 23.01
C GLN A 226 22.88 -16.38 23.81
N ILE A 227 24.08 -16.07 23.28
CA ILE A 227 25.34 -16.28 24.00
C ILE A 227 25.35 -15.52 25.33
N VAL A 228 24.90 -14.26 25.34
CA VAL A 228 24.84 -13.46 26.57
C VAL A 228 23.78 -13.96 27.56
N LEU A 229 22.67 -14.52 27.09
CA LEU A 229 21.68 -15.17 27.97
C LEU A 229 22.28 -16.38 28.69
N TYR A 230 23.13 -17.16 28.01
CA TYR A 230 23.81 -18.32 28.61
C TYR A 230 24.89 -17.95 29.64
N GLU A 231 25.36 -16.71 29.68
CA GLU A 231 26.28 -16.26 30.74
C GLU A 231 25.61 -16.35 32.13
N ASN A 232 24.33 -16.01 32.22
CA ASN A 232 23.53 -16.22 33.43
C ASN A 232 22.02 -16.14 33.14
N LEU A 233 21.31 -17.27 33.11
CA LEU A 233 19.88 -17.30 32.77
C LEU A 233 18.98 -16.68 33.85
N VAL A 234 19.44 -16.58 35.10
CA VAL A 234 18.61 -16.22 36.26
C VAL A 234 18.81 -14.77 36.68
N ASP A 235 20.04 -14.28 36.71
CA ASP A 235 20.38 -12.92 37.15
C ASP A 235 20.95 -12.09 35.99
N PRO A 236 20.15 -11.19 35.39
CA PRO A 236 20.64 -10.28 34.38
C PRO A 236 21.81 -9.40 34.87
N GLY A 237 21.90 -9.12 36.17
CA GLY A 237 22.99 -8.33 36.77
C GLY A 237 24.39 -8.94 36.58
N MET A 238 24.47 -10.24 36.29
CA MET A 238 25.72 -10.98 36.09
C MET A 238 26.11 -11.16 34.61
N ARG A 239 25.28 -10.69 33.67
CA ARG A 239 25.54 -10.77 32.22
C ARG A 239 26.43 -9.63 31.74
N SER A 240 27.11 -9.84 30.61
CA SER A 240 28.00 -8.89 29.96
C SER A 240 27.25 -7.82 29.17
N ARG A 241 26.04 -8.10 28.72
CA ARG A 241 25.19 -7.14 28.00
C ARG A 241 23.74 -7.24 28.42
N LEU A 242 23.06 -6.11 28.42
CA LEU A 242 21.63 -6.00 28.69
C LEU A 242 20.95 -5.23 27.55
N TRP A 243 19.81 -5.74 27.08
CA TRP A 243 19.01 -5.09 26.03
C TRP A 243 17.49 -5.18 26.28
N ASP A 244 17.04 -6.00 27.23
CA ASP A 244 15.63 -6.07 27.61
C ASP A 244 15.29 -4.95 28.60
N HIS A 245 14.22 -4.21 28.32
CA HIS A 245 13.83 -3.04 29.10
C HIS A 245 13.49 -3.40 30.54
N ALA A 246 12.73 -4.46 30.77
CA ALA A 246 12.29 -4.85 32.11
C ALA A 246 13.48 -5.34 32.94
N GLU A 247 14.37 -6.14 32.34
CA GLU A 247 15.60 -6.61 32.98
C GLU A 247 16.52 -5.45 33.37
N ILE A 248 16.76 -4.51 32.45
CA ILE A 248 17.62 -3.34 32.72
C ILE A 248 17.03 -2.52 33.87
N MET A 249 15.73 -2.23 33.84
CA MET A 249 15.09 -1.44 34.89
C MET A 249 15.12 -2.16 36.24
N ALA A 250 14.93 -3.47 36.27
CA ALA A 250 15.05 -4.28 37.49
C ALA A 250 16.47 -4.27 38.06
N VAL A 251 17.48 -4.39 37.20
CA VAL A 251 18.90 -4.33 37.61
C VAL A 251 19.27 -2.95 38.13
N LEU A 252 18.88 -1.88 37.42
CA LEU A 252 19.24 -0.50 37.77
C LEU A 252 18.51 0.02 39.01
N LYS A 253 17.19 -0.22 39.13
CA LYS A 253 16.39 0.20 40.29
C LYS A 253 16.62 -0.69 41.50
N GLY A 254 16.90 -1.98 41.28
CA GLY A 254 17.20 -2.94 42.35
C GLY A 254 18.65 -2.89 42.84
N HIS A 255 19.49 -2.00 42.31
CA HIS A 255 20.92 -1.90 42.60
C HIS A 255 21.68 -3.24 42.45
N LYS A 256 21.27 -4.07 41.48
CA LYS A 256 21.88 -5.39 41.21
C LYS A 256 22.94 -5.36 40.11
N ALA A 257 23.30 -4.17 39.62
CA ALA A 257 24.32 -4.02 38.60
C ALA A 257 25.69 -4.46 39.13
N THR A 258 26.49 -5.12 38.29
CA THR A 258 27.82 -5.60 38.67
C THR A 258 28.88 -5.21 37.64
N ARG A 259 30.15 -5.46 37.97
CA ARG A 259 31.30 -5.28 37.06
C ARG A 259 31.27 -6.18 35.82
N SER A 260 30.40 -7.20 35.80
CA SER A 260 30.26 -8.08 34.63
C SER A 260 29.64 -7.35 33.44
N ILE A 261 28.77 -6.37 33.70
CA ILE A 261 28.04 -5.61 32.68
C ILE A 261 29.01 -4.69 31.93
N GLN A 262 29.12 -4.92 30.63
CA GLN A 262 29.95 -4.15 29.69
C GLN A 262 29.14 -3.35 28.68
N GLY A 263 27.86 -3.69 28.47
CA GLY A 263 26.99 -2.99 27.54
C GLY A 263 25.54 -2.91 28.03
N VAL A 264 24.94 -1.73 27.96
CA VAL A 264 23.53 -1.52 28.27
C VAL A 264 22.86 -0.83 27.09
N VAL A 265 21.79 -1.42 26.58
CA VAL A 265 20.97 -0.88 25.49
C VAL A 265 19.55 -0.65 26.00
N LEU A 266 19.26 0.58 26.37
CA LEU A 266 17.98 1.01 26.90
C LEU A 266 17.36 2.06 25.98
N ASP A 267 16.58 1.60 25.01
CA ASP A 267 15.93 2.44 23.99
C ASP A 267 14.45 2.63 24.29
N PHE A 268 14.05 3.84 24.67
CA PHE A 268 12.64 4.22 24.77
C PHE A 268 12.22 4.87 23.46
N GLU A 269 12.05 4.09 22.40
CA GLU A 269 11.59 4.63 21.12
C GLU A 269 10.26 5.39 21.31
N LYS A 270 10.24 6.68 20.95
CA LYS A 270 8.98 7.31 20.58
C LYS A 270 8.45 6.51 19.40
N LYS A 271 7.30 5.86 19.57
CA LYS A 271 6.50 5.32 18.46
C LYS A 271 6.32 6.42 17.40
N ARG A 272 7.19 6.49 16.39
CA ARG A 272 6.94 7.20 15.14
C ARG A 272 6.00 6.31 14.35
N SER A 273 4.82 6.85 14.07
CA SER A 273 3.69 6.18 13.47
C SER A 273 3.98 5.69 12.05
N TYR A 274 4.21 4.38 11.88
CA TYR A 274 3.83 3.62 10.69
C TYR A 274 3.61 2.16 11.10
N ILE A 275 2.61 1.92 11.97
CA ILE A 275 2.04 0.59 12.18
C ILE A 275 0.52 0.73 12.23
N ASN A 276 -0.13 -0.13 11.47
CA ASN A 276 -1.57 -0.27 11.32
C ASN A 276 -2.29 -0.33 12.68
N LYS A 277 -3.48 0.27 12.73
CA LYS A 277 -4.35 0.36 13.91
C LYS A 277 -4.93 -1.00 14.39
N ALA A 278 -4.53 -2.12 13.78
CA ALA A 278 -5.10 -3.44 14.03
C ALA A 278 -4.49 -4.19 15.24
N GLU A 279 -3.37 -3.73 15.81
CA GLU A 279 -2.74 -4.40 16.97
C GLU A 279 -2.82 -3.57 18.26
N ARG A 280 -3.96 -2.91 18.49
CA ARG A 280 -4.24 -2.23 19.77
C ARG A 280 -5.26 -2.95 20.65
N GLY A 281 -5.71 -4.14 20.25
CA GLY A 281 -6.77 -4.90 20.93
C GLY A 281 -6.33 -5.81 22.08
N PHE A 282 -5.13 -6.41 22.03
CA PHE A 282 -4.79 -7.53 22.93
C PHE A 282 -3.79 -7.22 24.06
N LEU A 283 -3.36 -5.97 24.22
CA LEU A 283 -2.51 -5.54 25.34
C LEU A 283 -3.05 -4.29 26.03
N LYS A 284 -4.36 -4.27 26.29
CA LYS A 284 -5.00 -3.17 27.05
C LYS A 284 -5.23 -3.47 28.53
N ASN A 285 -4.98 -4.70 29.00
CA ASN A 285 -5.36 -5.12 30.35
C ASN A 285 -4.20 -5.45 31.31
N TYR A 286 -2.94 -5.19 30.96
CA TYR A 286 -1.82 -5.37 31.92
C TYR A 286 -0.84 -4.19 32.04
N PHE A 287 -1.04 -3.11 31.27
CA PHE A 287 -0.30 -1.85 31.49
C PHE A 287 -1.20 -0.64 31.23
N GLN A 288 -1.92 -0.19 32.26
CA GLN A 288 -2.12 1.24 32.43
C GLN A 288 -0.79 1.83 32.93
N PRO A 289 -0.12 2.74 32.21
CA PRO A 289 0.02 4.06 32.76
C PRO A 289 -1.33 4.73 32.58
N GLU A 290 -1.90 5.23 33.66
CA GLU A 290 -2.98 6.20 33.59
C GLU A 290 -2.66 7.24 32.49
N ALA A 291 -3.69 7.88 31.95
CA ALA A 291 -3.51 9.16 31.26
C ALA A 291 -3.11 10.23 32.30
N GLY A 292 -2.00 10.00 32.99
CA GLY A 292 -1.25 10.91 33.82
C GLY A 292 -0.13 11.50 32.98
N LYS A 293 0.34 12.68 33.40
CA LYS A 293 1.49 13.39 32.86
C LYS A 293 2.59 12.42 32.42
N LYS A 294 3.25 12.66 31.27
CA LYS A 294 4.50 11.98 30.90
C LYS A 294 5.44 12.03 32.10
N GLU A 295 5.50 10.96 32.89
CA GLU A 295 6.54 10.81 33.89
C GLU A 295 7.83 10.60 33.10
N GLU A 296 8.69 11.61 33.09
CA GLU A 296 10.05 11.47 32.62
C GLU A 296 10.67 10.32 33.43
N VAL A 297 11.08 9.24 32.77
CA VAL A 297 11.82 8.17 33.46
C VAL A 297 13.18 8.74 33.82
N ILE A 298 13.37 8.99 35.12
CA ILE A 298 14.61 9.49 35.69
C ILE A 298 15.45 8.31 36.15
N LEU A 299 16.71 8.27 35.73
CA LEU A 299 17.72 7.32 36.19
C LEU A 299 18.83 8.07 36.91
N GLU A 300 19.16 7.64 38.13
CA GLU A 300 20.29 8.19 38.87
C GLU A 300 21.60 7.62 38.34
N THR A 301 22.62 8.47 38.16
CA THR A 301 23.93 8.02 37.69
C THR A 301 24.61 7.04 38.65
N LYS A 302 24.24 7.05 39.94
CA LYS A 302 24.73 6.13 40.97
C LYS A 302 24.46 4.65 40.62
N SER A 303 23.38 4.35 39.92
CA SER A 303 23.08 2.98 39.50
C SER A 303 24.12 2.39 38.54
N PHE A 304 24.94 3.22 37.87
CA PHE A 304 26.02 2.78 36.99
C PHE A 304 27.38 2.62 37.69
N GLU A 305 27.52 3.08 38.94
CA GLU A 305 28.78 3.05 39.69
C GLU A 305 29.39 1.65 39.85
N PRO A 306 28.62 0.56 40.08
CA PRO A 306 29.16 -0.80 40.14
C PRO A 306 29.68 -1.34 38.79
N MET A 307 29.25 -0.76 37.66
CA MET A 307 29.56 -1.22 36.30
C MET A 307 30.89 -0.66 35.78
N VAL A 308 31.98 -0.92 36.51
CA VAL A 308 33.30 -0.36 36.21
C VAL A 308 33.85 -0.76 34.83
N ASN A 309 33.34 -1.83 34.22
CA ASN A 309 33.70 -2.31 32.89
C ASN A 309 32.70 -1.90 31.78
N LEU A 310 31.78 -0.98 32.07
CA LEU A 310 30.78 -0.52 31.10
C LEU A 310 31.47 0.23 29.95
N ARG A 311 31.42 -0.35 28.74
CA ARG A 311 32.02 0.20 27.52
C ARG A 311 30.98 0.82 26.58
N GLN A 312 29.74 0.36 26.65
CA GLN A 312 28.66 0.82 25.78
C GLN A 312 27.41 1.16 26.58
N LEU A 313 26.87 2.36 26.38
CA LEU A 313 25.64 2.82 27.01
C LEU A 313 24.75 3.47 25.95
N MET A 314 23.56 2.91 25.75
CA MET A 314 22.49 3.52 24.96
C MET A 314 21.30 3.82 25.88
N ILE A 315 20.91 5.08 25.96
CA ILE A 315 19.92 5.60 26.92
C ILE A 315 18.99 6.61 26.25
N ASN A 316 18.39 6.22 25.13
CA ASN A 316 17.59 7.12 24.32
C ASN A 316 16.31 7.54 25.07
N ASN A 317 15.91 8.82 24.93
CA ASN A 317 14.66 9.37 25.45
C ASN A 317 14.48 9.21 26.99
N LEU A 318 15.60 9.24 27.72
CA LEU A 318 15.68 9.18 29.19
C LEU A 318 16.30 10.44 29.79
N ARG A 319 15.96 10.72 31.05
CA ARG A 319 16.62 11.76 31.85
C ARG A 319 17.60 11.11 32.84
N LEU A 320 18.88 11.43 32.72
CA LEU A 320 19.86 11.09 33.75
C LEU A 320 19.92 12.20 34.81
N GLN A 321 19.94 11.81 36.07
CA GLN A 321 20.16 12.69 37.21
C GLN A 321 21.46 12.31 37.92
N GLY A 322 22.41 13.23 37.94
CA GLY A 322 23.74 13.03 38.53
C GLY A 322 24.85 13.49 37.57
N LYS A 323 26.10 13.30 38.00
CA LYS A 323 27.27 13.96 37.40
C LYS A 323 28.34 13.01 36.85
N PHE A 324 28.17 11.70 37.02
CA PHE A 324 29.22 10.71 36.79
C PHE A 324 28.79 9.63 35.79
N LEU A 325 29.73 9.17 34.95
CA LEU A 325 29.61 7.96 34.12
C LEU A 325 30.92 7.16 34.25
N PRO A 326 30.89 5.82 34.09
CA PRO A 326 32.09 4.98 34.24
C PRO A 326 33.22 5.37 33.27
N ASP A 327 34.46 5.43 33.76
CA ASP A 327 35.65 5.87 32.99
C ASP A 327 35.97 4.98 31.78
N ALA A 328 35.61 3.69 31.83
CA ALA A 328 35.80 2.71 30.75
C ALA A 328 34.80 2.87 29.58
N LEU A 329 33.87 3.83 29.66
CA LEU A 329 32.84 4.02 28.65
C LEU A 329 33.43 4.54 27.35
N ARG A 330 33.22 3.77 26.26
CA ARG A 330 33.71 4.09 24.91
C ARG A 330 32.63 4.61 23.97
N TRP A 331 31.40 4.15 24.15
CA TRP A 331 30.26 4.49 23.32
C TRP A 331 29.11 5.00 24.18
N LEU A 332 28.75 6.27 24.00
CA LEU A 332 27.57 6.87 24.60
C LEU A 332 26.58 7.27 23.49
N GLN A 333 25.44 6.60 23.45
CA GLN A 333 24.31 6.99 22.61
C GLN A 333 23.16 7.47 23.50
N TRP A 334 22.78 8.73 23.34
CA TRP A 334 21.71 9.36 24.07
C TRP A 334 20.85 10.18 23.12
N ARG A 335 20.12 9.48 22.26
CA ARG A 335 19.23 10.13 21.29
C ARG A 335 18.05 10.76 22.01
N GLU A 336 17.57 11.87 21.47
CA GLU A 336 16.51 12.67 22.08
C GLU A 336 16.82 13.09 23.54
N CYS A 337 18.08 13.47 23.81
CA CYS A 337 18.49 13.92 25.13
C CYS A 337 17.60 15.09 25.60
N PRO A 338 16.97 14.99 26.79
CA PRO A 338 16.05 16.01 27.30
C PRO A 338 16.78 17.19 27.95
N LEU A 339 18.11 17.16 27.98
CA LEU A 339 18.93 18.20 28.59
C LEU A 339 19.31 19.27 27.56
N ASP A 340 19.44 20.50 28.02
CA ASP A 340 19.90 21.63 27.20
C ASP A 340 21.43 21.77 27.17
N ARG A 341 22.11 21.20 28.17
CA ARG A 341 23.56 21.09 28.32
C ARG A 341 23.93 19.75 28.96
N MET A 342 25.17 19.33 28.78
CA MET A 342 25.66 18.09 29.39
C MET A 342 25.87 18.24 30.90
N PRO A 343 25.43 17.26 31.72
CA PRO A 343 25.44 17.37 33.18
C PRO A 343 26.77 16.93 33.84
N PHE A 344 27.76 16.53 33.04
CA PHE A 344 28.98 15.88 33.52
C PHE A 344 30.06 16.89 33.91
N GLU A 345 30.64 16.73 35.11
CA GLU A 345 31.82 17.51 35.54
C GLU A 345 33.09 17.04 34.83
N SER A 346 33.17 15.76 34.48
CA SER A 346 34.25 15.13 33.70
C SER A 346 33.69 14.09 32.73
N TRP A 347 34.22 14.08 31.50
CA TRP A 347 33.89 13.06 30.51
C TRP A 347 34.59 11.72 30.80
N PRO A 348 34.00 10.57 30.42
CA PRO A 348 34.68 9.28 30.51
C PRO A 348 35.99 9.29 29.74
N ARG A 349 37.05 8.75 30.35
CA ARG A 349 38.42 8.80 29.79
C ARG A 349 38.54 8.07 28.46
N GLU A 350 37.85 6.94 28.28
CA GLU A 350 37.93 6.13 27.05
C GLU A 350 36.85 6.48 26.00
N LEU A 351 36.13 7.59 26.15
CA LEU A 351 35.01 7.92 25.26
C LEU A 351 35.46 8.17 23.82
N ALA A 352 35.04 7.30 22.91
CA ALA A 352 35.35 7.34 21.48
C ALA A 352 34.14 7.75 20.61
N VAL A 353 32.92 7.43 21.02
CA VAL A 353 31.69 7.73 20.26
C VAL A 353 30.67 8.46 21.12
N LEU A 354 30.22 9.61 20.64
CA LEU A 354 29.14 10.39 21.22
C LEU A 354 28.02 10.59 20.18
N ASP A 355 26.89 9.90 20.36
CA ASP A 355 25.69 10.04 19.52
C ASP A 355 24.55 10.67 20.32
N LEU A 356 24.22 11.92 20.01
CA LEU A 356 23.15 12.72 20.59
C LEU A 356 22.09 13.09 19.54
N LYS A 357 21.95 12.28 18.50
CA LYS A 357 20.99 12.53 17.41
C LYS A 357 19.59 12.88 17.94
N ASN A 358 18.92 13.81 17.25
CA ASN A 358 17.53 14.23 17.52
C ASN A 358 17.33 14.90 18.90
N SER A 359 18.40 15.43 19.51
CA SER A 359 18.35 16.09 20.82
C SER A 359 17.92 17.55 20.69
N ASN A 360 16.61 17.77 20.75
CA ASN A 360 15.99 19.07 20.46
C ASN A 360 16.18 20.17 21.51
N LYS A 361 16.78 19.88 22.66
CA LYS A 361 17.03 20.88 23.70
C LYS A 361 18.48 21.34 23.76
N ILE A 362 19.41 20.55 23.23
CA ILE A 362 20.84 20.83 23.29
C ILE A 362 21.14 22.12 22.54
N LYS A 363 21.62 23.13 23.27
CA LYS A 363 22.05 24.42 22.69
C LYS A 363 23.54 24.49 22.43
N THR A 364 24.32 23.85 23.30
CA THR A 364 25.79 23.80 23.30
C THR A 364 26.25 22.48 23.93
N LEU A 365 27.31 21.86 23.41
CA LEU A 365 27.86 20.59 23.94
C LEU A 365 28.48 20.73 25.34
N TRP A 366 29.48 21.61 25.48
CA TRP A 366 30.14 21.94 26.75
C TRP A 366 30.43 23.45 26.83
N GLY A 367 30.46 23.99 28.05
CA GLY A 367 30.54 25.44 28.31
C GLY A 367 31.92 26.04 28.09
N LEU A 368 31.96 27.36 27.87
CA LEU A 368 33.19 28.15 27.76
C LEU A 368 33.84 28.32 29.14
N LYS A 369 35.10 27.86 29.24
CA LYS A 369 36.06 27.90 30.37
C LYS A 369 35.87 26.86 31.48
N GLY A 370 36.87 25.97 31.60
CA GLY A 370 37.12 25.15 32.80
C GLY A 370 36.85 23.63 32.66
N TYR A 371 36.15 23.19 31.61
CA TYR A 371 35.83 21.77 31.41
C TYR A 371 36.83 21.09 30.47
N LYS A 372 37.36 19.92 30.86
CA LYS A 372 38.22 19.10 30.00
C LYS A 372 37.39 18.46 28.88
N VAL A 373 37.82 18.66 27.65
CA VAL A 373 37.26 18.04 26.43
C VAL A 373 37.62 16.54 26.40
N PRO A 374 36.76 15.63 25.91
CA PRO A 374 37.11 14.22 25.75
C PRO A 374 38.22 14.02 24.69
N GLU A 375 39.43 13.68 25.15
CA GLU A 375 40.64 13.60 24.31
C GLU A 375 40.64 12.41 23.32
N ASN A 376 39.95 11.32 23.66
CA ASN A 376 39.89 10.08 22.86
C ASN A 376 38.71 10.02 21.88
N LEU A 377 37.97 11.11 21.72
CA LEU A 377 36.75 11.14 20.92
C LEU A 377 37.05 11.00 19.42
N MET A 378 36.44 10.01 18.78
CA MET A 378 36.60 9.68 17.35
C MET A 378 35.36 10.04 16.53
N ILE A 379 34.15 9.96 17.11
CA ILE A 379 32.89 10.21 16.40
C ILE A 379 31.98 11.11 17.24
N ILE A 380 31.49 12.18 16.63
CA ILE A 380 30.42 13.04 17.15
C ILE A 380 29.23 12.97 16.19
N ASN A 381 28.05 12.60 16.68
CA ASN A 381 26.80 12.68 15.94
C ASN A 381 25.79 13.53 16.69
N LEU A 382 25.54 14.74 16.18
CA LEU A 382 24.52 15.68 16.67
C LEU A 382 23.46 15.94 15.59
N SER A 383 23.30 15.03 14.63
CA SER A 383 22.29 15.19 13.58
C SER A 383 20.90 15.46 14.18
N TYR A 384 20.13 16.34 13.56
CA TYR A 384 18.80 16.79 13.97
C TYR A 384 18.76 17.45 15.37
N CYS A 385 19.87 18.03 15.85
CA CYS A 385 19.85 18.87 17.05
C CYS A 385 19.38 20.30 16.71
N HIS A 386 18.07 20.49 16.59
CA HIS A 386 17.51 21.74 16.05
C HIS A 386 17.76 23.01 16.88
N GLN A 387 18.12 22.91 18.17
CA GLN A 387 18.44 24.07 19.03
C GLN A 387 19.94 24.36 19.12
N LEU A 388 20.79 23.54 18.50
CA LEU A 388 22.23 23.74 18.50
C LEU A 388 22.55 25.01 17.72
N SER A 389 23.19 25.97 18.39
CA SER A 389 23.47 27.30 17.81
C SER A 389 24.94 27.47 17.40
N ALA A 390 25.86 26.83 18.13
CA ALA A 390 27.29 26.85 17.84
C ALA A 390 27.95 25.55 18.31
N ILE A 391 29.04 25.18 17.63
CA ILE A 391 29.96 24.12 18.07
C ILE A 391 31.05 24.74 18.95
N PRO A 392 31.38 24.15 20.11
CA PRO A 392 32.45 24.66 20.99
C PRO A 392 33.85 24.36 20.43
N ASP A 393 34.88 24.80 21.15
CA ASP A 393 36.26 24.44 20.86
C ASP A 393 36.47 22.92 20.94
N LEU A 394 37.01 22.35 19.86
CA LEU A 394 37.37 20.93 19.69
C LEU A 394 38.88 20.71 19.62
N SER A 395 39.71 21.70 19.97
CA SER A 395 41.17 21.63 19.93
C SER A 395 41.76 20.44 20.73
N GLY A 396 41.08 20.03 21.80
CA GLY A 396 41.44 18.85 22.60
C GLY A 396 41.06 17.49 21.98
N CYS A 397 40.21 17.42 20.95
CA CYS A 397 39.76 16.17 20.33
C CYS A 397 40.68 15.73 19.17
N GLN A 398 41.92 15.39 19.47
CA GLN A 398 42.95 15.10 18.44
C GLN A 398 42.74 13.80 17.64
N HIS A 399 41.83 12.93 18.07
CA HIS A 399 41.51 11.64 17.44
C HIS A 399 40.22 11.66 16.61
N LEU A 400 39.60 12.83 16.44
CA LEU A 400 38.27 12.94 15.84
C LEU A 400 38.32 12.60 14.34
N GLU A 401 37.54 11.60 13.92
CA GLU A 401 37.49 11.08 12.54
C GLU A 401 36.19 11.44 11.84
N LYS A 402 35.07 11.56 12.57
CA LYS A 402 33.76 11.88 11.99
C LYS A 402 32.97 12.86 12.85
N ILE A 403 32.44 13.89 12.20
CA ILE A 403 31.47 14.83 12.77
C ILE A 403 30.22 14.83 11.90
N ASP A 404 29.06 14.57 12.51
CA ASP A 404 27.76 14.60 11.86
C ASP A 404 26.85 15.64 12.53
N LEU A 405 26.51 16.68 11.78
CA LEU A 405 25.70 17.84 12.18
C LEU A 405 24.49 18.02 11.26
N GLU A 406 24.09 16.97 10.55
CA GLU A 406 22.97 17.00 9.62
C GLU A 406 21.72 17.66 10.26
N ASN A 407 21.02 18.55 9.55
CA ASN A 407 19.76 19.17 9.97
C ASN A 407 19.82 19.92 11.33
N CYS A 408 20.98 20.45 11.71
CA CYS A 408 21.11 21.43 12.81
C CYS A 408 20.69 22.83 12.33
N VAL A 409 19.38 23.03 12.11
CA VAL A 409 18.80 24.21 11.45
C VAL A 409 19.10 25.57 12.10
N ASN A 410 19.44 25.60 13.39
CA ASN A 410 19.80 26.83 14.10
C ASN A 410 21.31 27.06 14.25
N LEU A 411 22.15 26.18 13.68
CA LEU A 411 23.59 26.32 13.73
C LEU A 411 24.00 27.53 12.87
N THR A 412 24.54 28.57 13.50
CA THR A 412 24.95 29.80 12.81
C THR A 412 26.45 29.82 12.51
N SER A 413 27.27 29.28 13.42
CA SER A 413 28.73 29.35 13.33
C SER A 413 29.40 28.05 13.79
N ILE A 414 30.53 27.74 13.19
CA ILE A 414 31.40 26.60 13.52
C ILE A 414 32.71 27.17 14.08
N HIS A 415 33.24 26.58 15.16
CA HIS A 415 34.49 27.04 15.76
C HIS A 415 35.72 26.73 14.87
N GLU A 416 36.68 27.66 14.82
CA GLU A 416 37.90 27.57 14.00
C GLU A 416 38.74 26.31 14.25
N SER A 417 38.69 25.76 15.48
CA SER A 417 39.39 24.52 15.83
C SER A 417 39.07 23.34 14.92
N ILE A 418 37.86 23.29 14.31
CA ILE A 418 37.50 22.22 13.38
C ILE A 418 38.41 22.23 12.16
N GLY A 419 38.81 23.40 11.68
CA GLY A 419 39.73 23.54 10.55
C GLY A 419 41.14 23.02 10.82
N SER A 420 41.49 22.82 12.10
CA SER A 420 42.80 22.30 12.54
C SER A 420 42.85 20.78 12.77
N LEU A 421 41.73 20.05 12.61
CA LEU A 421 41.64 18.61 12.95
C LEU A 421 42.28 17.69 11.89
N SER A 422 43.52 17.25 12.11
CA SER A 422 44.26 16.43 11.14
C SER A 422 43.77 14.99 10.94
N THR A 423 42.99 14.44 11.87
CA THR A 423 42.44 13.08 11.80
C THR A 423 41.07 13.00 11.12
N LEU A 424 40.40 14.15 10.94
CA LEU A 424 39.01 14.18 10.48
C LEU A 424 38.90 13.65 9.05
N CYS A 425 38.08 12.62 8.86
CA CYS A 425 37.84 11.93 7.60
C CYS A 425 36.46 12.28 7.00
N SER A 426 35.47 12.61 7.83
CA SER A 426 34.11 12.97 7.38
C SER A 426 33.51 14.11 8.19
N LEU A 427 33.00 15.12 7.48
CA LEU A 427 32.26 16.26 8.04
C LEU A 427 30.93 16.42 7.31
N ASN A 428 29.83 16.23 8.04
CA ASN A 428 28.48 16.43 7.52
C ASN A 428 27.82 17.62 8.20
N LEU A 429 27.50 18.66 7.43
CA LEU A 429 26.79 19.87 7.84
C LEU A 429 25.48 20.05 7.08
N SER A 430 25.04 19.02 6.35
CA SER A 430 23.88 19.11 5.45
C SER A 430 22.63 19.58 6.19
N GLY A 431 21.83 20.49 5.63
CA GLY A 431 20.60 20.99 6.24
C GLY A 431 20.81 22.02 7.36
N CYS A 432 22.02 22.50 7.59
CA CYS A 432 22.29 23.64 8.49
C CYS A 432 21.91 24.96 7.81
N SER A 433 20.60 25.24 7.70
CA SER A 433 20.07 26.34 6.87
C SER A 433 20.48 27.76 7.31
N LYS A 434 20.83 27.96 8.59
CA LYS A 434 21.33 29.24 9.14
C LYS A 434 22.86 29.38 9.18
N LEU A 435 23.60 28.37 8.74
CA LEU A 435 25.07 28.41 8.73
C LEU A 435 25.53 29.46 7.73
N THR A 436 26.26 30.47 8.19
CA THR A 436 26.69 31.60 7.35
C THR A 436 28.09 31.43 6.79
N GLU A 437 28.98 30.79 7.56
CA GLU A 437 30.40 30.65 7.23
C GLU A 437 30.98 29.34 7.76
N LEU A 438 32.04 28.86 7.11
CA LEU A 438 32.93 27.79 7.57
C LEU A 438 34.16 28.40 8.25
N PRO A 439 34.95 27.60 9.01
CA PRO A 439 36.26 28.03 9.51
C PRO A 439 37.10 28.69 8.41
N SER A 440 37.68 29.85 8.73
CA SER A 440 38.48 30.63 7.77
C SER A 440 39.76 29.90 7.34
N ASP A 441 40.32 29.07 8.24
CA ASP A 441 41.46 28.20 7.94
C ASP A 441 41.06 26.72 8.03
N VAL A 442 41.00 26.03 6.88
CA VAL A 442 40.77 24.57 6.81
C VAL A 442 42.03 23.76 6.48
N SER A 443 43.23 24.34 6.66
CA SER A 443 44.49 23.72 6.26
C SER A 443 44.89 22.47 7.05
N GLY A 444 44.32 22.30 8.25
CA GLY A 444 44.55 21.13 9.10
C GLY A 444 43.83 19.87 8.63
N LEU A 445 42.72 19.99 7.90
CA LEU A 445 41.82 18.91 7.48
C LEU A 445 42.37 17.99 6.35
N LYS A 446 43.64 17.57 6.47
CA LYS A 446 44.38 16.84 5.41
C LYS A 446 43.87 15.43 5.11
N ARG A 447 43.18 14.79 6.07
CA ARG A 447 42.61 13.44 5.93
C ARG A 447 41.14 13.44 5.52
N LEU A 448 40.51 14.61 5.35
CA LEU A 448 39.08 14.70 5.06
C LEU A 448 38.80 14.09 3.68
N GLU A 449 37.94 13.07 3.65
CA GLU A 449 37.53 12.36 2.43
C GLU A 449 36.13 12.77 1.97
N VAL A 450 35.26 13.14 2.90
CA VAL A 450 33.85 13.49 2.64
C VAL A 450 33.48 14.80 3.34
N LEU A 451 33.04 15.77 2.55
CA LEU A 451 32.49 17.04 3.01
C LEU A 451 31.08 17.24 2.45
N LEU A 452 30.08 17.31 3.34
CA LEU A 452 28.67 17.48 2.96
C LEU A 452 28.15 18.81 3.53
N LEU A 453 27.76 19.72 2.64
CA LEU A 453 27.20 21.05 2.92
C LEU A 453 25.81 21.22 2.30
N SER A 454 25.19 20.15 1.80
CA SER A 454 23.93 20.22 1.05
C SER A 454 22.83 20.90 1.86
N SER A 455 21.99 21.73 1.25
CA SER A 455 20.93 22.53 1.89
C SER A 455 21.41 23.55 2.96
N CYS A 456 22.67 23.98 2.96
CA CYS A 456 23.13 25.12 3.77
C CYS A 456 22.78 26.45 3.08
N SER A 457 21.50 26.81 3.07
CA SER A 457 20.96 27.92 2.27
C SER A 457 21.49 29.32 2.60
N SER A 458 22.10 29.53 3.78
CA SER A 458 22.70 30.82 4.17
C SER A 458 24.21 30.91 3.92
N LEU A 459 24.85 29.81 3.50
CA LEU A 459 26.29 29.75 3.26
C LEU A 459 26.62 30.41 1.92
N LYS A 460 27.32 31.55 1.96
CA LYS A 460 27.59 32.40 0.79
C LYS A 460 28.96 32.18 0.16
N THR A 461 29.94 31.79 0.95
CA THR A 461 31.35 31.68 0.53
C THR A 461 31.98 30.42 1.11
N LEU A 462 32.95 29.88 0.38
CA LEU A 462 33.84 28.82 0.86
C LEU A 462 35.20 29.44 1.24
N PRO A 463 35.96 28.82 2.16
CA PRO A 463 37.28 29.33 2.54
C PRO A 463 38.26 29.27 1.37
N GLU A 464 39.07 30.33 1.21
CA GLU A 464 40.05 30.46 0.11
C GLU A 464 41.07 29.33 0.09
N ASN A 465 41.36 28.70 1.24
CA ASN A 465 42.31 27.60 1.35
C ASN A 465 41.65 26.19 1.33
N ILE A 466 40.41 26.06 0.84
CA ILE A 466 39.71 24.76 0.69
C ILE A 466 40.54 23.73 -0.10
N GLY A 467 41.41 24.18 -1.01
CA GLY A 467 42.36 23.32 -1.73
C GLY A 467 43.34 22.54 -0.85
N SER A 468 43.44 22.85 0.45
CA SER A 468 44.27 22.12 1.41
C SER A 468 43.72 20.73 1.76
N LEU A 469 42.44 20.46 1.45
CA LEU A 469 41.76 19.17 1.67
C LEU A 469 42.20 18.09 0.68
N THR A 470 43.51 17.84 0.59
CA THR A 470 44.14 16.98 -0.46
C THR A 470 43.67 15.52 -0.50
N SER A 471 42.97 15.04 0.54
CA SER A 471 42.37 13.70 0.58
C SER A 471 40.89 13.64 0.16
N LEU A 472 40.27 14.78 -0.17
CA LEU A 472 38.83 14.87 -0.41
C LEU A 472 38.43 14.06 -1.66
N LYS A 473 37.42 13.20 -1.51
CA LYS A 473 36.89 12.32 -2.56
C LYS A 473 35.46 12.70 -2.95
N SER A 474 34.65 13.19 -2.01
CA SER A 474 33.26 13.60 -2.24
C SER A 474 33.01 14.97 -1.62
N PHE A 475 32.56 15.92 -2.44
CA PHE A 475 32.18 17.26 -2.00
C PHE A 475 30.77 17.59 -2.49
N HIS A 476 29.85 17.81 -1.55
CA HIS A 476 28.47 18.15 -1.83
C HIS A 476 28.17 19.53 -1.22
N ALA A 477 27.73 20.48 -2.03
CA ALA A 477 27.32 21.80 -1.57
C ALA A 477 26.03 22.26 -2.26
N ASP A 478 25.13 21.30 -2.50
CA ASP A 478 23.84 21.51 -3.13
C ASP A 478 22.96 22.47 -2.31
N GLY A 479 22.10 23.27 -2.93
CA GLY A 479 21.14 24.13 -2.26
C GLY A 479 21.79 25.19 -1.36
N THR A 480 23.05 25.53 -1.61
CA THR A 480 23.76 26.61 -0.91
C THR A 480 23.62 27.94 -1.65
N ALA A 481 23.92 29.03 -0.95
CA ALA A 481 23.95 30.38 -1.54
C ALA A 481 25.35 30.76 -2.06
N ILE A 482 26.20 29.77 -2.36
CA ILE A 482 27.56 29.99 -2.84
C ILE A 482 27.52 30.73 -4.17
N ALA A 483 28.17 31.90 -4.20
CA ALA A 483 28.25 32.73 -5.41
C ALA A 483 29.44 32.34 -6.32
N GLU A 484 30.54 31.89 -5.72
CA GLU A 484 31.77 31.51 -6.42
C GLU A 484 32.50 30.37 -5.70
N LEU A 485 33.21 29.55 -6.48
CA LEU A 485 34.15 28.55 -5.94
C LEU A 485 35.56 29.16 -5.91
N PRO A 486 36.31 28.99 -4.81
CA PRO A 486 37.65 29.55 -4.68
C PRO A 486 38.61 28.88 -5.67
N GLN A 487 39.59 29.65 -6.16
CA GLN A 487 40.57 29.13 -7.14
C GLN A 487 41.34 27.93 -6.59
N SER A 488 41.61 27.87 -5.28
CA SER A 488 42.35 26.75 -4.70
C SER A 488 41.70 25.37 -4.86
N ILE A 489 40.42 25.29 -5.26
CA ILE A 489 39.70 24.03 -5.49
C ILE A 489 40.45 23.07 -6.44
N PHE A 490 41.24 23.60 -7.38
CA PHE A 490 42.03 22.81 -8.33
C PHE A 490 43.02 21.85 -7.65
N ARG A 491 43.41 22.12 -6.40
CA ARG A 491 44.34 21.30 -5.61
C ARG A 491 43.72 20.00 -5.09
N LEU A 492 42.39 19.85 -5.16
CA LEU A 492 41.65 18.66 -4.73
C LEU A 492 41.76 17.52 -5.74
N THR A 493 42.99 17.09 -6.05
CA THR A 493 43.28 16.17 -7.15
C THR A 493 42.73 14.75 -6.96
N LYS A 494 42.30 14.39 -5.74
CA LYS A 494 41.63 13.10 -5.43
C LYS A 494 40.10 13.18 -5.47
N LEU A 495 39.51 14.35 -5.75
CA LEU A 495 38.07 14.56 -5.77
C LEU A 495 37.45 13.73 -6.90
N LYS A 496 36.48 12.88 -6.56
CA LYS A 496 35.75 12.01 -7.49
C LYS A 496 34.35 12.51 -7.77
N ARG A 497 33.68 13.14 -6.79
CA ARG A 497 32.33 13.67 -6.95
C ARG A 497 32.26 15.11 -6.44
N LEU A 498 31.73 15.98 -7.28
CA LEU A 498 31.43 17.38 -6.98
C LEU A 498 29.95 17.63 -7.32
N VAL A 499 29.14 17.88 -6.29
CA VAL A 499 27.69 18.06 -6.42
C VAL A 499 27.34 19.47 -5.93
N LEU A 500 26.78 20.28 -6.83
CA LEU A 500 26.48 21.71 -6.66
C LEU A 500 25.06 22.02 -7.15
N GLU A 501 24.13 21.09 -6.95
CA GLU A 501 22.74 21.22 -7.42
C GLU A 501 22.01 22.34 -6.69
N GLY A 502 21.15 23.11 -7.36
CA GLY A 502 20.37 24.17 -6.74
C GLY A 502 21.18 25.39 -6.27
N CYS A 503 22.47 25.50 -6.65
CA CYS A 503 23.30 26.68 -6.38
C CYS A 503 22.92 27.85 -7.31
N ARG A 504 21.81 28.53 -7.00
CA ARG A 504 21.21 29.58 -7.87
C ARG A 504 22.07 30.84 -8.02
N HIS A 505 23.01 31.08 -7.11
CA HIS A 505 23.91 32.24 -7.14
C HIS A 505 25.25 31.94 -7.84
N LEU A 506 25.56 30.67 -8.09
CA LEU A 506 26.79 30.25 -8.76
C LEU A 506 26.67 30.51 -10.27
N ARG A 507 27.21 31.65 -10.73
CA ARG A 507 27.10 32.07 -12.13
C ARG A 507 28.12 31.39 -13.06
N ARG A 508 29.31 31.08 -12.55
CA ARG A 508 30.43 30.52 -13.33
C ARG A 508 31.27 29.57 -12.48
N LEU A 509 31.92 28.62 -13.13
CA LEU A 509 32.97 27.79 -12.54
C LEU A 509 34.35 28.43 -12.70
N PRO A 510 35.30 28.20 -11.78
CA PRO A 510 36.66 28.73 -11.92
C PRO A 510 37.37 28.07 -13.10
N ASN A 511 38.21 28.83 -13.82
CA ASN A 511 38.96 28.34 -14.99
C ASN A 511 39.93 27.20 -14.69
N CYS A 512 40.25 26.97 -13.41
CA CYS A 512 41.11 25.90 -12.95
C CYS A 512 40.37 24.58 -12.66
N ILE A 513 39.04 24.51 -12.85
CA ILE A 513 38.26 23.29 -12.54
C ILE A 513 38.75 22.07 -13.33
N GLY A 514 39.29 22.27 -14.53
CA GLY A 514 39.87 21.22 -15.37
C GLY A 514 41.05 20.45 -14.77
N HIS A 515 41.69 20.94 -13.70
CA HIS A 515 42.78 20.24 -13.02
C HIS A 515 42.30 19.18 -12.01
N LEU A 516 40.98 19.02 -11.81
CA LEU A 516 40.40 17.97 -10.97
C LEU A 516 40.44 16.61 -11.68
N CYS A 517 41.64 16.11 -11.97
CA CYS A 517 41.83 14.97 -12.87
C CYS A 517 41.19 13.65 -12.40
N SER A 518 40.84 13.51 -11.11
CA SER A 518 40.15 12.31 -10.59
C SER A 518 38.62 12.40 -10.63
N LEU A 519 38.06 13.53 -11.09
CA LEU A 519 36.62 13.78 -11.05
C LEU A 519 35.89 12.83 -12.00
N ARG A 520 34.89 12.13 -11.48
CA ARG A 520 34.02 11.19 -12.19
C ARG A 520 32.60 11.72 -12.35
N GLU A 521 32.14 12.51 -11.38
CA GLU A 521 30.79 13.06 -11.39
C GLU A 521 30.85 14.57 -11.09
N LEU A 522 30.24 15.34 -11.98
CA LEU A 522 30.00 16.77 -11.81
C LEU A 522 28.51 17.04 -12.02
N SER A 523 27.81 17.36 -10.93
CA SER A 523 26.40 17.74 -10.97
C SER A 523 26.23 19.21 -10.64
N LEU A 524 25.57 19.94 -11.53
CA LEU A 524 25.31 21.38 -11.44
C LEU A 524 23.82 21.66 -11.67
N ASP A 525 22.94 20.68 -11.45
CA ASP A 525 21.53 20.78 -11.78
C ASP A 525 20.87 21.96 -11.06
N ARG A 526 19.96 22.69 -11.71
CA ARG A 526 19.25 23.85 -11.13
C ARG A 526 20.20 24.94 -10.60
N SER A 527 21.44 24.99 -11.09
CA SER A 527 22.40 26.05 -10.74
C SER A 527 22.15 27.31 -11.58
N GLY A 528 22.69 28.44 -11.13
CA GLY A 528 22.63 29.72 -11.82
C GLY A 528 23.69 29.88 -12.93
N ILE A 529 24.29 28.78 -13.40
CA ILE A 529 25.44 28.84 -14.32
C ILE A 529 25.00 29.41 -15.67
N GLU A 530 25.67 30.50 -16.07
CA GLU A 530 25.44 31.21 -17.33
C GLU A 530 26.24 30.57 -18.48
N GLU A 531 27.47 30.16 -18.19
CA GLU A 531 28.41 29.55 -19.14
C GLU A 531 29.24 28.44 -18.49
N LEU A 532 29.51 27.38 -19.24
CA LEU A 532 30.45 26.34 -18.84
C LEU A 532 31.84 26.65 -19.43
N THR A 533 32.88 26.71 -18.60
CA THR A 533 34.23 27.07 -19.07
C THR A 533 34.89 25.94 -19.87
N ASN A 534 35.74 26.31 -20.83
CA ASN A 534 36.48 25.34 -21.67
C ASN A 534 37.36 24.36 -20.87
N SER A 535 37.73 24.74 -19.65
CA SER A 535 38.54 23.91 -18.77
C SER A 535 37.85 22.60 -18.35
N VAL A 536 36.51 22.55 -18.34
CA VAL A 536 35.76 21.32 -18.03
C VAL A 536 36.13 20.19 -18.99
N GLY A 537 36.42 20.49 -20.26
CA GLY A 537 36.89 19.52 -21.25
C GLY A 537 38.22 18.81 -20.89
N SER A 538 38.96 19.28 -19.88
CA SER A 538 40.19 18.63 -19.42
C SER A 538 39.95 17.46 -18.45
N LEU A 539 38.72 17.25 -17.98
CA LEU A 539 38.35 16.24 -16.99
C LEU A 539 38.21 14.84 -17.62
N LYS A 540 39.32 14.26 -18.08
CA LYS A 540 39.32 13.01 -18.87
C LYS A 540 38.65 11.80 -18.20
N ASN A 541 38.59 11.76 -16.86
CA ASN A 541 37.97 10.69 -16.07
C ASN A 541 36.48 10.93 -15.75
N LEU A 542 35.88 12.01 -16.26
CA LEU A 542 34.49 12.34 -15.98
C LEU A 542 33.57 11.32 -16.66
N GLU A 543 32.74 10.64 -15.87
CA GLU A 543 31.80 9.60 -16.29
C GLU A 543 30.38 10.18 -16.43
N THR A 544 30.01 11.14 -15.57
CA THR A 544 28.69 11.80 -15.55
C THR A 544 28.84 13.32 -15.46
N LEU A 545 28.21 14.02 -16.39
CA LEU A 545 28.05 15.48 -16.36
C LEU A 545 26.56 15.82 -16.36
N SER A 546 26.08 16.38 -15.25
CA SER A 546 24.69 16.80 -15.09
C SER A 546 24.57 18.32 -15.00
N LEU A 547 23.77 18.87 -15.90
CA LEU A 547 23.47 20.29 -16.10
C LEU A 547 21.96 20.49 -16.21
N MET A 548 21.14 19.63 -15.59
CA MET A 548 19.69 19.68 -15.76
C MET A 548 19.09 20.94 -15.12
N TRP A 549 18.12 21.57 -15.76
CA TRP A 549 17.38 22.73 -15.28
C TRP A 549 18.27 23.96 -15.03
N CYS A 550 19.39 24.07 -15.75
CA CYS A 550 20.22 25.28 -15.76
C CYS A 550 19.59 26.32 -16.71
N GLU A 551 18.60 27.07 -16.21
CA GLU A 551 17.82 28.01 -17.02
C GLU A 551 18.63 29.18 -17.59
N SER A 552 19.81 29.47 -17.02
CA SER A 552 20.73 30.52 -17.50
C SER A 552 21.79 29.99 -18.47
N LEU A 553 21.96 28.67 -18.59
CA LEU A 553 22.99 28.06 -19.42
C LEU A 553 22.57 28.07 -20.88
N THR A 554 23.22 28.91 -21.69
CA THR A 554 22.85 29.10 -23.11
C THR A 554 23.77 28.37 -24.09
N VAL A 555 25.02 28.09 -23.70
CA VAL A 555 26.06 27.51 -24.56
C VAL A 555 26.82 26.42 -23.82
N ILE A 556 27.04 25.30 -24.51
CA ILE A 556 27.92 24.21 -24.10
C ILE A 556 29.20 24.30 -24.95
N PRO A 557 30.41 24.40 -24.36
CA PRO A 557 31.63 24.55 -25.13
C PRO A 557 32.02 23.25 -25.86
N ASP A 558 32.61 23.37 -27.05
CA ASP A 558 33.10 22.24 -27.85
C ASP A 558 34.15 21.39 -27.11
N SER A 559 34.84 21.97 -26.14
CA SER A 559 35.79 21.27 -25.28
C SER A 559 35.17 20.07 -24.51
N ILE A 560 33.84 20.03 -24.29
CA ILE A 560 33.17 18.87 -23.66
C ILE A 560 33.41 17.59 -24.44
N CYS A 561 33.63 17.68 -25.74
CA CYS A 561 33.91 16.53 -26.60
C CYS A 561 35.24 15.83 -26.28
N ASN A 562 36.12 16.46 -25.47
CA ASN A 562 37.37 15.85 -24.98
C ASN A 562 37.17 14.91 -23.78
N LEU A 563 35.95 14.80 -23.24
CA LEU A 563 35.60 13.94 -22.11
C LEU A 563 35.44 12.48 -22.54
N ILE A 564 36.57 11.82 -22.81
CA ILE A 564 36.61 10.47 -23.38
C ILE A 564 35.99 9.38 -22.50
N SER A 565 35.86 9.59 -21.19
CA SER A 565 35.20 8.64 -20.28
C SER A 565 33.71 8.92 -20.04
N LEU A 566 33.14 9.95 -20.67
CA LEU A 566 31.76 10.38 -20.41
C LEU A 566 30.77 9.34 -20.90
N THR A 567 29.94 8.85 -19.98
CA THR A 567 28.88 7.87 -20.23
C THR A 567 27.49 8.49 -20.21
N GLU A 568 27.30 9.57 -19.45
CA GLU A 568 26.03 10.26 -19.30
C GLU A 568 26.21 11.78 -19.39
N LEU A 569 25.46 12.40 -20.32
CA LEU A 569 25.38 13.85 -20.46
C LEU A 569 23.90 14.27 -20.32
N LEU A 570 23.59 14.91 -19.20
CA LEU A 570 22.23 15.31 -18.84
C LEU A 570 22.13 16.84 -18.88
N VAL A 571 21.37 17.39 -19.83
CA VAL A 571 21.23 18.84 -20.04
C VAL A 571 19.76 19.27 -19.96
N ASN A 572 18.87 18.37 -19.56
CA ASN A 572 17.43 18.56 -19.62
C ASN A 572 16.95 19.86 -19.00
N GLY A 573 16.09 20.63 -19.67
CA GLY A 573 15.50 21.84 -19.10
C GLY A 573 16.43 23.04 -19.04
N SER A 574 17.60 22.98 -19.68
CA SER A 574 18.51 24.12 -19.83
C SER A 574 18.12 25.01 -20.99
N ALA A 575 18.63 26.24 -21.03
CA ALA A 575 18.38 27.21 -22.09
C ALA A 575 19.33 27.07 -23.30
N ILE A 576 19.92 25.89 -23.50
CA ILE A 576 20.90 25.66 -24.57
C ILE A 576 20.27 25.86 -25.94
N LYS A 577 20.98 26.59 -26.82
CA LYS A 577 20.54 26.86 -28.20
C LYS A 577 21.00 25.78 -29.17
N ASP A 578 22.24 25.32 -29.01
CA ASP A 578 22.88 24.35 -29.87
C ASP A 578 23.69 23.36 -29.03
N LEU A 579 23.79 22.12 -29.51
CA LEU A 579 24.79 21.17 -29.03
C LEU A 579 26.12 21.39 -29.77
N PRO A 580 27.27 21.08 -29.13
CA PRO A 580 28.57 21.12 -29.78
C PRO A 580 28.57 20.42 -31.13
N SER A 581 29.12 21.07 -32.16
CA SER A 581 29.19 20.49 -33.52
C SER A 581 30.01 19.19 -33.54
N THR A 582 30.90 19.03 -32.57
CA THR A 582 31.81 17.90 -32.37
C THR A 582 31.33 16.87 -31.35
N ILE A 583 30.06 16.91 -30.89
CA ILE A 583 29.52 16.00 -29.85
C ILE A 583 29.77 14.52 -30.15
N GLY A 584 29.83 14.16 -31.44
CA GLY A 584 30.14 12.82 -31.92
C GLY A 584 31.46 12.21 -31.47
N TYR A 585 32.43 12.96 -30.91
CA TYR A 585 33.67 12.40 -30.37
C TYR A 585 33.49 11.67 -29.02
N LEU A 586 32.33 11.78 -28.38
CA LEU A 586 32.00 11.10 -27.13
C LEU A 586 31.65 9.62 -27.36
N SER A 587 32.66 8.81 -27.69
CA SER A 587 32.48 7.42 -28.14
C SER A 587 31.90 6.47 -27.09
N TYR A 588 31.99 6.80 -25.80
CA TYR A 588 31.48 5.99 -24.69
C TYR A 588 30.13 6.46 -24.14
N LEU A 589 29.57 7.54 -24.71
CA LEU A 589 28.30 8.10 -24.26
C LEU A 589 27.16 7.09 -24.48
N ARG A 590 26.46 6.73 -23.40
CA ARG A 590 25.34 5.78 -23.40
C ARG A 590 23.99 6.48 -23.32
N GLY A 591 23.91 7.55 -22.54
CA GLY A 591 22.71 8.36 -22.37
C GLY A 591 22.97 9.82 -22.77
N LEU A 592 22.20 10.32 -23.73
CA LEU A 592 22.17 11.74 -24.08
C LEU A 592 20.77 12.28 -23.82
N SER A 593 20.66 13.19 -22.86
CA SER A 593 19.38 13.72 -22.42
C SER A 593 19.35 15.24 -22.56
N VAL A 594 18.60 15.72 -23.55
CA VAL A 594 18.50 17.15 -23.92
C VAL A 594 17.04 17.60 -24.01
N GLY A 595 16.13 16.88 -23.34
CA GLY A 595 14.72 17.22 -23.26
C GLY A 595 14.49 18.56 -22.56
N LYS A 596 13.35 19.23 -22.81
CA LYS A 596 12.93 20.53 -22.26
C LYS A 596 13.89 21.68 -22.57
N CYS A 597 14.85 21.48 -23.48
CA CYS A 597 15.69 22.56 -24.01
C CYS A 597 14.88 23.37 -25.03
N LYS A 598 14.19 24.41 -24.54
CA LYS A 598 13.21 25.18 -25.32
C LYS A 598 13.79 25.94 -26.52
N PHE A 599 15.11 26.17 -26.54
CA PHE A 599 15.80 26.89 -27.60
C PHE A 599 16.59 25.98 -28.55
N LEU A 600 16.64 24.67 -28.28
CA LEU A 600 17.32 23.70 -29.12
C LEU A 600 16.48 23.41 -30.36
N THR A 601 16.91 23.92 -31.52
CA THR A 601 16.16 23.84 -32.79
C THR A 601 16.63 22.74 -33.73
N LYS A 602 17.87 22.25 -33.56
CA LYS A 602 18.49 21.24 -34.43
C LYS A 602 19.47 20.36 -33.66
N LEU A 603 19.74 19.17 -34.20
CA LEU A 603 20.83 18.30 -33.77
C LEU A 603 21.99 18.37 -34.78
N PRO A 604 23.25 18.26 -34.34
CA PRO A 604 24.42 18.31 -35.23
C PRO A 604 24.61 17.00 -36.02
N ASP A 605 25.16 17.09 -37.23
CA ASP A 605 25.44 15.94 -38.10
C ASP A 605 26.41 14.92 -37.48
N SER A 606 27.25 15.35 -36.53
CA SER A 606 28.18 14.46 -35.82
C SER A 606 27.49 13.45 -34.90
N ILE A 607 26.18 13.56 -34.68
CA ILE A 607 25.38 12.61 -33.88
C ILE A 607 25.52 11.16 -34.36
N LYS A 608 25.79 10.94 -35.66
CA LYS A 608 26.08 9.59 -36.21
C LYS A 608 27.24 8.86 -35.53
N ASN A 609 28.21 9.60 -35.02
CA ASN A 609 29.41 9.03 -34.40
C ASN A 609 29.17 8.60 -32.95
N LEU A 610 28.00 8.91 -32.36
CA LEU A 610 27.59 8.47 -31.03
C LEU A 610 27.16 6.99 -31.03
N ALA A 611 28.10 6.12 -31.37
CA ALA A 611 27.85 4.69 -31.58
C ALA A 611 27.36 3.95 -30.33
N SER A 612 27.67 4.46 -29.13
CA SER A 612 27.35 3.83 -27.84
C SER A 612 26.00 4.27 -27.25
N VAL A 613 25.32 5.27 -27.83
CA VAL A 613 24.10 5.83 -27.25
C VAL A 613 22.95 4.82 -27.39
N VAL A 614 22.38 4.47 -26.25
CA VAL A 614 21.26 3.53 -26.14
C VAL A 614 19.92 4.26 -26.02
N GLU A 615 19.94 5.44 -25.40
CA GLU A 615 18.76 6.25 -25.14
C GLU A 615 19.02 7.72 -25.50
N LEU A 616 18.16 8.27 -26.36
CA LEU A 616 18.16 9.68 -26.76
C LEU A 616 16.82 10.31 -26.35
N GLN A 617 16.89 11.28 -25.44
CA GLN A 617 15.72 12.02 -24.97
C GLN A 617 15.73 13.47 -25.49
N LEU A 618 14.71 13.79 -26.29
CA LEU A 618 14.48 15.09 -26.93
C LEU A 618 13.12 15.70 -26.55
N ASP A 619 12.45 15.16 -25.52
CA ASP A 619 11.11 15.59 -25.09
C ASP A 619 11.00 17.12 -24.95
N GLU A 620 9.90 17.76 -25.34
CA GLU A 620 9.63 19.20 -25.13
C GLU A 620 10.73 20.15 -25.68
N THR A 621 11.43 19.75 -26.73
CA THR A 621 12.40 20.62 -27.45
C THR A 621 11.73 21.41 -28.59
N ALA A 622 12.43 22.43 -29.09
CA ALA A 622 12.02 23.20 -30.26
C ALA A 622 12.59 22.63 -31.58
N ILE A 623 12.97 21.35 -31.60
CA ILE A 623 13.57 20.71 -32.77
C ILE A 623 12.58 20.73 -33.93
N THR A 624 13.03 21.26 -35.08
CA THR A 624 12.22 21.37 -36.30
C THR A 624 12.32 20.14 -37.20
N TYR A 625 13.49 19.49 -37.22
CA TYR A 625 13.75 18.26 -37.98
C TYR A 625 14.86 17.45 -37.32
N LEU A 626 14.90 16.14 -37.59
CA LEU A 626 16.03 15.27 -37.23
C LEU A 626 16.97 15.14 -38.44
N PRO A 627 18.31 15.19 -38.25
CA PRO A 627 19.26 14.99 -39.34
C PRO A 627 19.24 13.54 -39.84
N ASP A 628 19.53 13.32 -41.13
CA ASP A 628 19.56 11.97 -41.74
C ASP A 628 20.60 11.04 -41.07
N GLN A 629 21.62 11.64 -40.47
CA GLN A 629 22.68 10.99 -39.73
C GLN A 629 22.16 10.24 -38.49
N ILE A 630 20.94 10.53 -37.99
CA ILE A 630 20.34 9.78 -36.87
C ILE A 630 20.21 8.29 -37.19
N GLY A 631 19.94 7.93 -38.45
CA GLY A 631 19.81 6.54 -38.88
C GLY A 631 21.08 5.69 -38.76
N GLU A 632 22.24 6.32 -38.54
CA GLU A 632 23.52 5.63 -38.33
C GLU A 632 23.77 5.24 -36.86
N MET A 633 22.91 5.66 -35.93
CA MET A 633 23.01 5.34 -34.49
C MET A 633 22.56 3.90 -34.19
N LYS A 634 23.38 2.92 -34.58
CA LYS A 634 23.01 1.48 -34.61
C LYS A 634 22.60 0.88 -33.25
N LEU A 635 23.10 1.39 -32.12
CA LEU A 635 22.78 0.90 -30.77
C LEU A 635 21.61 1.63 -30.10
N LEU A 636 21.00 2.63 -30.77
CA LEU A 636 19.87 3.37 -30.20
C LEU A 636 18.66 2.46 -30.03
N ARG A 637 18.25 2.24 -28.77
CA ARG A 637 17.11 1.38 -28.41
C ARG A 637 15.86 2.17 -28.09
N LYS A 638 16.00 3.40 -27.62
CA LYS A 638 14.88 4.27 -27.23
C LYS A 638 15.09 5.69 -27.78
N LEU A 639 14.07 6.18 -28.48
CA LEU A 639 14.01 7.55 -28.97
C LEU A 639 12.74 8.22 -28.42
N GLU A 640 12.94 9.16 -27.49
CA GLU A 640 11.87 9.87 -26.79
C GLU A 640 11.77 11.32 -27.31
N MET A 641 10.64 11.66 -27.91
CA MET A 641 10.36 12.95 -28.55
C MET A 641 8.96 13.46 -28.19
N ARG A 642 8.55 13.31 -26.93
CA ARG A 642 7.22 13.75 -26.47
C ARG A 642 7.11 15.26 -26.58
N ARG A 643 5.95 15.80 -26.94
CA ARG A 643 5.67 17.24 -27.00
C ARG A 643 6.64 18.05 -27.87
N CYS A 644 7.27 17.42 -28.86
CA CYS A 644 8.06 18.12 -29.88
C CYS A 644 7.13 18.77 -30.90
N LYS A 645 6.65 19.99 -30.59
CA LYS A 645 5.61 20.68 -31.37
C LYS A 645 6.09 21.26 -32.71
N HIS A 646 7.39 21.38 -32.92
CA HIS A 646 7.96 21.94 -34.14
C HIS A 646 8.43 20.86 -35.12
N LEU A 647 8.48 19.60 -34.68
CA LEU A 647 8.87 18.46 -35.50
C LEU A 647 7.67 18.00 -36.34
N GLU A 648 7.66 18.36 -37.62
CA GLU A 648 6.57 18.03 -38.54
C GLU A 648 6.82 16.77 -39.38
N VAL A 649 8.09 16.41 -39.61
CA VAL A 649 8.49 15.29 -40.48
C VAL A 649 9.62 14.50 -39.81
N LEU A 650 9.61 13.17 -39.97
CA LEU A 650 10.72 12.29 -39.59
C LEU A 650 11.51 11.90 -40.85
N PRO A 651 12.85 11.83 -40.80
CA PRO A 651 13.66 11.46 -41.94
C PRO A 651 13.50 9.97 -42.30
N GLU A 652 13.64 9.62 -43.59
CA GLU A 652 13.64 8.22 -44.07
C GLU A 652 14.78 7.37 -43.50
N SER A 653 15.82 8.01 -42.96
CA SER A 653 16.90 7.33 -42.26
C SER A 653 16.44 6.68 -40.94
N ILE A 654 15.29 7.05 -40.37
CA ILE A 654 14.81 6.49 -39.10
C ILE A 654 14.65 4.97 -39.17
N GLY A 655 14.25 4.43 -40.33
CA GLY A 655 14.11 2.98 -40.54
C GLY A 655 15.43 2.20 -40.50
N LYS A 656 16.59 2.87 -40.53
CA LYS A 656 17.91 2.23 -40.41
C LYS A 656 18.30 1.92 -38.95
N LEU A 657 17.52 2.39 -37.96
CA LEU A 657 17.76 2.17 -36.54
C LEU A 657 17.43 0.72 -36.12
N ALA A 658 18.29 -0.22 -36.50
CA ALA A 658 18.06 -1.65 -36.33
C ALA A 658 17.82 -2.09 -34.87
N SER A 659 18.38 -1.40 -33.88
CA SER A 659 18.18 -1.73 -32.45
C SER A 659 16.99 -1.04 -31.79
N LEU A 660 16.23 -0.20 -32.52
CA LEU A 660 15.19 0.63 -31.92
C LEU A 660 14.02 -0.24 -31.44
N THR A 661 13.75 -0.18 -30.14
CA THR A 661 12.69 -0.92 -29.47
C THR A 661 11.52 -0.03 -29.07
N THR A 662 11.76 1.26 -28.86
CA THR A 662 10.72 2.22 -28.46
C THR A 662 10.90 3.52 -29.22
N LEU A 663 9.83 3.94 -29.91
CA LEU A 663 9.69 5.26 -30.53
C LEU A 663 8.50 5.97 -29.90
N ASN A 664 8.76 7.13 -29.28
CA ASN A 664 7.75 7.89 -28.58
C ASN A 664 7.66 9.33 -29.11
N LEU A 665 6.51 9.67 -29.67
CA LEU A 665 6.18 10.95 -30.30
C LEU A 665 4.95 11.60 -29.66
N VAL A 666 4.54 11.17 -28.46
CA VAL A 666 3.29 11.62 -27.82
C VAL A 666 3.20 13.14 -27.78
N GLU A 667 2.04 13.71 -28.16
CA GLU A 667 1.80 15.16 -28.27
C GLU A 667 2.74 15.89 -29.26
N GLY A 668 3.30 15.18 -30.25
CA GLY A 668 4.06 15.75 -31.37
C GLY A 668 3.17 16.28 -32.51
N ASN A 669 3.77 17.03 -33.44
CA ASN A 669 3.10 17.61 -34.61
C ASN A 669 3.47 16.94 -35.94
N VAL A 670 3.98 15.70 -35.86
CA VAL A 670 4.33 14.91 -37.05
C VAL A 670 3.10 14.72 -37.93
N ARG A 671 3.22 15.07 -39.21
CA ARG A 671 2.14 15.02 -40.21
C ARG A 671 1.97 13.63 -40.81
N GLU A 672 3.08 12.94 -41.03
CA GLU A 672 3.14 11.59 -41.60
C GLU A 672 4.34 10.81 -41.05
N LEU A 673 4.25 9.48 -41.06
CA LEU A 673 5.40 8.61 -40.77
C LEU A 673 6.03 8.16 -42.09
N PRO A 674 7.37 8.11 -42.19
CA PRO A 674 8.08 7.69 -43.40
C PRO A 674 7.85 6.21 -43.72
N GLU A 675 7.96 5.81 -44.99
CA GLU A 675 7.78 4.41 -45.41
C GLU A 675 8.90 3.49 -44.88
N SER A 676 10.07 4.04 -44.58
CA SER A 676 11.13 3.31 -43.88
C SER A 676 10.77 2.86 -42.46
N ILE A 677 9.71 3.38 -41.82
CA ILE A 677 9.32 2.97 -40.46
C ILE A 677 9.10 1.46 -40.37
N GLY A 678 8.58 0.84 -41.44
CA GLY A 678 8.36 -0.61 -41.50
C GLY A 678 9.64 -1.46 -41.56
N LEU A 679 10.82 -0.85 -41.68
CA LEU A 679 12.12 -1.52 -41.60
C LEU A 679 12.59 -1.72 -40.15
N LEU A 680 11.90 -1.15 -39.16
CA LEU A 680 12.26 -1.27 -37.74
C LEU A 680 11.84 -2.64 -37.17
N GLU A 681 12.59 -3.68 -37.51
CA GLU A 681 12.25 -5.07 -37.16
C GLU A 681 12.16 -5.34 -35.66
N ASN A 682 12.89 -4.58 -34.83
CA ASN A 682 12.94 -4.73 -33.37
C ASN A 682 12.02 -3.76 -32.61
N LEU A 683 11.19 -2.96 -33.30
CA LEU A 683 10.31 -1.99 -32.65
C LEU A 683 9.21 -2.71 -31.89
N VAL A 684 9.22 -2.59 -30.56
CA VAL A 684 8.25 -3.22 -29.66
C VAL A 684 7.12 -2.26 -29.30
N THR A 685 7.43 -0.97 -29.16
CA THR A 685 6.47 0.05 -28.72
C THR A 685 6.54 1.28 -29.61
N LEU A 686 5.40 1.64 -30.20
CA LEU A 686 5.20 2.87 -30.97
C LEU A 686 4.13 3.72 -30.28
N ARG A 687 4.50 4.92 -29.82
CA ARG A 687 3.59 5.83 -29.13
C ARG A 687 3.42 7.13 -29.92
N LEU A 688 2.21 7.36 -30.40
CA LEU A 688 1.77 8.50 -31.20
C LEU A 688 0.58 9.23 -30.56
N ASN A 689 0.24 8.93 -29.30
CA ASN A 689 -0.93 9.53 -28.64
C ASN A 689 -0.89 11.07 -28.75
N LYS A 690 -2.02 11.68 -29.09
CA LYS A 690 -2.22 13.12 -29.26
C LYS A 690 -1.36 13.75 -30.36
N CYS A 691 -0.86 12.98 -31.33
CA CYS A 691 -0.31 13.52 -32.57
C CYS A 691 -1.43 14.01 -33.49
N LYS A 692 -1.94 15.21 -33.21
CA LYS A 692 -3.17 15.73 -33.84
C LYS A 692 -3.02 16.04 -35.34
N LYS A 693 -1.80 16.24 -35.84
CA LYS A 693 -1.53 16.49 -37.26
C LYS A 693 -1.29 15.22 -38.07
N LEU A 694 -1.17 14.05 -37.42
CA LEU A 694 -0.93 12.79 -38.10
C LEU A 694 -2.23 12.29 -38.75
N THR A 695 -2.30 12.34 -40.08
CA THR A 695 -3.53 12.04 -40.85
C THR A 695 -3.56 10.65 -41.47
N MET A 696 -2.40 10.04 -41.74
CA MET A 696 -2.32 8.70 -42.34
C MET A 696 -1.15 7.89 -41.78
N LEU A 697 -1.28 6.57 -41.88
CA LEU A 697 -0.20 5.62 -41.58
C LEU A 697 0.35 5.03 -42.90
N PRO A 698 1.68 4.84 -43.03
CA PRO A 698 2.29 4.27 -44.21
C PRO A 698 1.94 2.78 -44.38
N ALA A 699 1.93 2.28 -45.62
CA ALA A 699 1.58 0.89 -45.90
C ALA A 699 2.61 -0.10 -45.30
N SER A 700 3.86 0.34 -45.16
CA SER A 700 4.93 -0.39 -44.49
C SER A 700 4.71 -0.64 -43.00
N ILE A 701 3.76 0.03 -42.31
CA ILE A 701 3.52 -0.18 -40.87
C ILE A 701 3.25 -1.66 -40.55
N GLY A 702 2.56 -2.37 -41.45
CA GLY A 702 2.27 -3.80 -41.33
C GLY A 702 3.51 -4.72 -41.39
N LYS A 703 4.70 -4.19 -41.71
CA LYS A 703 5.97 -4.94 -41.70
C LYS A 703 6.64 -4.98 -40.32
N LEU A 704 6.13 -4.25 -39.32
CA LEU A 704 6.68 -4.21 -37.97
C LEU A 704 6.40 -5.51 -37.19
N LYS A 705 7.21 -6.54 -37.46
CA LYS A 705 7.01 -7.89 -36.92
C LYS A 705 7.10 -7.98 -35.40
N SER A 706 7.85 -7.11 -34.74
CA SER A 706 8.05 -7.15 -33.28
C SER A 706 7.16 -6.20 -32.50
N LEU A 707 6.22 -5.50 -33.14
CA LEU A 707 5.39 -4.49 -32.49
C LEU A 707 4.35 -5.14 -31.57
N TYR A 708 4.44 -4.85 -30.26
CA TYR A 708 3.54 -5.36 -29.23
C TYR A 708 2.55 -4.30 -28.78
N HIS A 709 3.00 -3.04 -28.69
CA HIS A 709 2.19 -1.93 -28.19
C HIS A 709 2.15 -0.82 -29.23
N PHE A 710 0.97 -0.57 -29.78
CA PHE A 710 0.71 0.55 -30.67
C PHE A 710 -0.33 1.47 -30.04
N LEU A 711 0.11 2.65 -29.63
CA LEU A 711 -0.71 3.67 -28.99
C LEU A 711 -0.79 4.88 -29.91
N MET A 712 -1.96 5.22 -30.43
CA MET A 712 -2.22 6.32 -31.35
C MET A 712 -3.53 7.06 -31.01
N GLU A 713 -3.88 7.11 -29.73
CA GLU A 713 -5.07 7.78 -29.22
C GLU A 713 -5.07 9.27 -29.58
N GLU A 714 -6.21 9.88 -29.86
CA GLU A 714 -6.37 11.31 -30.18
C GLU A 714 -5.49 11.79 -31.37
N THR A 715 -5.22 10.93 -32.35
CA THR A 715 -4.60 11.29 -33.64
C THR A 715 -5.64 11.74 -34.67
N ALA A 716 -5.23 12.35 -35.79
CA ALA A 716 -6.13 12.66 -36.92
C ALA A 716 -6.22 11.54 -37.98
N VAL A 717 -5.64 10.36 -37.71
CA VAL A 717 -5.66 9.23 -38.64
C VAL A 717 -7.09 8.81 -38.98
N THR A 718 -7.46 8.81 -40.25
CA THR A 718 -8.82 8.43 -40.70
C THR A 718 -8.94 6.97 -41.05
N ASP A 719 -7.90 6.35 -41.61
CA ASP A 719 -7.94 5.00 -42.15
C ASP A 719 -6.75 4.14 -41.71
N LEU A 720 -6.91 2.82 -41.76
CA LEU A 720 -5.85 1.83 -41.51
C LEU A 720 -5.53 1.09 -42.83
N PRO A 721 -4.25 0.89 -43.19
CA PRO A 721 -3.89 0.19 -44.42
C PRO A 721 -4.26 -1.31 -44.35
N GLU A 722 -4.56 -1.95 -45.49
CA GLU A 722 -4.86 -3.40 -45.55
C GLU A 722 -3.70 -4.29 -45.02
N THR A 723 -2.47 -3.77 -45.03
CA THR A 723 -1.31 -4.45 -44.45
C THR A 723 -1.31 -4.45 -42.92
N PHE A 724 -2.17 -3.67 -42.25
CA PHE A 724 -2.20 -3.53 -40.80
C PHE A 724 -2.46 -4.87 -40.08
N GLY A 725 -3.29 -5.74 -40.67
CA GLY A 725 -3.51 -7.10 -40.16
C GLY A 725 -2.28 -8.01 -40.14
N LYS A 726 -1.15 -7.59 -40.72
CA LYS A 726 0.13 -8.32 -40.68
C LYS A 726 0.94 -8.08 -39.39
N LEU A 727 0.45 -7.24 -38.47
CA LEU A 727 1.04 -7.02 -37.15
C LEU A 727 0.77 -8.19 -36.19
N ILE A 728 1.26 -9.38 -36.53
CA ILE A 728 0.94 -10.67 -35.87
C ILE A 728 1.33 -10.76 -34.38
N ASN A 729 2.18 -9.85 -33.89
CA ASN A 729 2.62 -9.82 -32.49
C ASN A 729 1.98 -8.71 -31.67
N LEU A 730 1.08 -7.92 -32.25
CA LEU A 730 0.41 -6.81 -31.58
C LEU A 730 -0.48 -7.34 -30.45
N ARG A 731 -0.25 -6.82 -29.23
CA ARG A 731 -1.00 -7.17 -28.02
C ARG A 731 -1.91 -6.03 -27.57
N THR A 732 -1.45 -4.80 -27.69
CA THR A 732 -2.20 -3.62 -27.27
C THR A 732 -2.33 -2.67 -28.45
N LEU A 733 -3.57 -2.40 -28.84
CA LEU A 733 -3.91 -1.36 -29.80
C LEU A 733 -4.84 -0.35 -29.12
N ARG A 734 -4.33 0.85 -28.84
CA ARG A 734 -5.15 1.97 -28.39
C ARG A 734 -5.16 3.04 -29.45
N MET A 735 -6.30 3.23 -30.06
CA MET A 735 -6.49 4.14 -31.17
C MET A 735 -7.59 5.17 -30.92
N ALA A 736 -8.35 5.05 -29.82
CA ALA A 736 -9.37 5.97 -29.32
C ALA A 736 -9.28 7.43 -29.82
N LYS A 737 -10.33 7.96 -30.46
CA LYS A 737 -10.41 9.40 -30.79
C LYS A 737 -11.01 10.21 -29.64
N ARG A 738 -10.96 11.54 -29.78
CA ARG A 738 -11.82 12.40 -28.97
C ARG A 738 -13.26 12.25 -29.48
N PRO A 739 -14.26 12.07 -28.59
CA PRO A 739 -15.65 12.21 -28.97
C PRO A 739 -15.85 13.57 -29.65
N ASP A 740 -16.59 13.60 -30.76
CA ASP A 740 -17.11 14.85 -31.30
C ASP A 740 -18.04 15.47 -30.24
N LEU A 741 -17.52 16.42 -29.46
CA LEU A 741 -18.38 17.33 -28.73
C LEU A 741 -18.98 18.26 -29.80
N TYR A 742 -20.29 18.15 -30.05
CA TYR A 742 -21.06 19.01 -30.94
C TYR A 742 -20.61 20.47 -30.95
N PRO A 743 -20.73 21.17 -32.11
CA PRO A 743 -20.21 22.52 -32.30
C PRO A 743 -20.78 23.44 -31.23
N THR A 744 -19.89 24.03 -30.42
CA THR A 744 -20.29 25.13 -29.55
C THR A 744 -20.79 26.27 -30.42
N GLU A 745 -21.99 26.78 -30.15
CA GLU A 745 -22.52 28.05 -30.71
C GLU A 745 -21.61 29.27 -30.46
N ASN A 746 -20.50 29.10 -29.73
CA ASN A 746 -19.44 30.09 -29.52
C ASN A 746 -18.14 29.81 -30.31
N ALA A 747 -18.21 29.08 -31.42
CA ALA A 747 -17.07 28.90 -32.34
C ALA A 747 -16.83 30.10 -33.28
N LEU A 748 -17.10 31.34 -32.82
CA LEU A 748 -16.78 32.56 -33.57
C LEU A 748 -15.35 33.07 -33.33
N LEU A 749 -14.52 32.40 -32.52
CA LEU A 749 -13.14 32.83 -32.23
C LEU A 749 -12.09 31.71 -32.16
N ALA A 750 -12.36 30.51 -32.66
CA ALA A 750 -11.35 29.47 -32.78
C ALA A 750 -11.39 28.88 -34.19
N GLU A 751 -10.27 28.96 -34.90
CA GLU A 751 -10.12 28.43 -36.25
C GLU A 751 -10.52 26.93 -36.28
N PRO A 752 -11.35 26.50 -37.25
CA PRO A 752 -11.70 25.11 -37.41
C PRO A 752 -10.55 24.38 -38.14
N GLU A 753 -9.65 23.73 -37.40
CA GLU A 753 -8.53 22.98 -37.99
C GLU A 753 -8.90 21.55 -38.47
N VAL A 754 -10.16 21.12 -38.47
CA VAL A 754 -10.55 19.80 -39.00
C VAL A 754 -11.76 19.92 -39.95
N PRO A 755 -11.67 19.42 -41.20
CA PRO A 755 -12.78 19.51 -42.16
C PRO A 755 -14.01 18.71 -41.68
N MET A 756 -15.18 19.34 -41.74
CA MET A 756 -16.51 18.78 -41.44
C MET A 756 -16.99 17.68 -42.41
N ASN A 757 -16.18 17.27 -43.39
CA ASN A 757 -16.46 16.16 -44.28
C ASN A 757 -15.49 15.01 -43.98
N GLN A 758 -15.81 14.14 -43.03
CA GLN A 758 -15.06 12.91 -42.82
C GLN A 758 -15.99 11.72 -42.94
N SER A 759 -15.64 10.88 -43.92
CA SER A 759 -16.25 9.61 -44.26
C SER A 759 -16.31 8.67 -43.08
N SER A 760 -17.24 7.74 -43.16
CA SER A 760 -17.43 6.68 -42.21
C SER A 760 -16.25 5.68 -42.26
N PHE A 761 -15.78 5.18 -41.11
CA PHE A 761 -14.58 4.34 -41.04
C PHE A 761 -14.96 2.84 -41.13
N VAL A 762 -14.22 2.10 -41.96
CA VAL A 762 -14.39 0.65 -42.14
C VAL A 762 -13.12 -0.06 -41.68
N LEU A 763 -13.29 -1.09 -40.84
CA LEU A 763 -12.18 -1.93 -40.41
C LEU A 763 -11.65 -2.77 -41.60
N PRO A 764 -10.34 -2.80 -41.86
CA PRO A 764 -9.77 -3.63 -42.93
C PRO A 764 -10.13 -5.11 -42.79
N SER A 765 -10.29 -5.79 -43.92
CA SER A 765 -10.64 -7.23 -43.94
C SER A 765 -9.61 -8.10 -43.19
N SER A 766 -8.34 -7.67 -43.21
CA SER A 766 -7.23 -8.35 -42.55
C SER A 766 -7.15 -8.10 -41.03
N PHE A 767 -7.97 -7.22 -40.45
CA PHE A 767 -7.86 -6.80 -39.05
C PHE A 767 -7.98 -7.96 -38.06
N CYS A 768 -8.85 -8.95 -38.34
CA CYS A 768 -9.02 -10.12 -37.49
C CYS A 768 -7.81 -11.08 -37.49
N ASN A 769 -6.77 -10.83 -38.29
CA ASN A 769 -5.51 -11.58 -38.25
C ASN A 769 -4.60 -11.18 -37.07
N LEU A 770 -4.98 -10.18 -36.28
CA LEU A 770 -4.28 -9.75 -35.05
C LEU A 770 -4.55 -10.72 -33.89
N THR A 771 -4.27 -12.00 -34.07
CA THR A 771 -4.67 -13.09 -33.15
C THR A 771 -4.03 -13.01 -31.75
N LYS A 772 -2.97 -12.22 -31.58
CA LYS A 772 -2.31 -11.97 -30.28
C LYS A 772 -2.81 -10.74 -29.53
N LEU A 773 -3.83 -10.05 -30.07
CA LEU A 773 -4.36 -8.82 -29.49
C LEU A 773 -5.09 -9.13 -28.17
N THR A 774 -4.65 -8.51 -27.09
CA THR A 774 -5.23 -8.64 -25.74
C THR A 774 -6.09 -7.44 -25.36
N GLU A 775 -5.79 -6.27 -25.91
CA GLU A 775 -6.51 -5.03 -25.65
C GLU A 775 -6.73 -4.23 -26.94
N LEU A 776 -8.00 -3.88 -27.20
CA LEU A 776 -8.42 -2.99 -28.27
C LEU A 776 -9.26 -1.83 -27.72
N ASP A 777 -8.78 -0.60 -27.88
CA ASP A 777 -9.58 0.61 -27.68
C ASP A 777 -9.70 1.40 -28.98
N ALA A 778 -10.85 1.27 -29.64
CA ALA A 778 -11.24 1.95 -30.87
C ALA A 778 -12.50 2.81 -30.68
N ARG A 779 -12.63 3.46 -29.50
CA ARG A 779 -13.74 4.38 -29.25
C ARG A 779 -13.70 5.64 -30.13
N ALA A 780 -14.86 6.18 -30.50
CA ALA A 780 -15.00 7.41 -31.28
C ALA A 780 -14.37 7.37 -32.69
N TRP A 781 -14.25 6.19 -33.30
CA TRP A 781 -13.70 6.04 -34.65
C TRP A 781 -14.72 6.24 -35.77
N ARG A 782 -16.00 6.49 -35.44
CA ARG A 782 -17.10 6.53 -36.40
C ARG A 782 -17.17 5.25 -37.25
N ILE A 783 -16.90 4.10 -36.63
CA ILE A 783 -17.09 2.79 -37.26
C ILE A 783 -18.57 2.69 -37.65
N CYS A 784 -18.83 2.55 -38.94
CA CYS A 784 -20.17 2.41 -39.52
C CYS A 784 -20.37 0.99 -40.08
N GLU A 785 -21.61 0.63 -40.42
CA GLU A 785 -21.95 -0.66 -41.03
C GLU A 785 -21.63 -1.89 -40.15
N LYS A 786 -21.25 -3.03 -40.76
CA LYS A 786 -21.00 -4.31 -40.10
C LYS A 786 -19.51 -4.46 -39.78
N ILE A 787 -19.22 -4.72 -38.50
CA ILE A 787 -17.91 -5.18 -38.05
C ILE A 787 -17.64 -6.58 -38.66
N PRO A 788 -16.40 -6.93 -39.04
CA PRO A 788 -16.09 -8.24 -39.63
C PRO A 788 -16.59 -9.43 -38.81
N GLU A 789 -17.23 -10.41 -39.44
CA GLU A 789 -17.79 -11.61 -38.77
C GLU A 789 -16.71 -12.54 -38.20
N ASP A 790 -15.45 -12.43 -38.61
CA ASP A 790 -14.35 -13.28 -38.14
C ASP A 790 -13.74 -12.81 -36.78
N PHE A 791 -14.47 -12.03 -35.99
CA PHE A 791 -13.97 -11.46 -34.72
C PHE A 791 -13.52 -12.54 -33.71
N GLU A 792 -14.07 -13.75 -33.77
CA GLU A 792 -13.65 -14.90 -32.97
C GLU A 792 -12.15 -15.26 -33.10
N LYS A 793 -11.49 -14.86 -34.20
CA LYS A 793 -10.03 -15.06 -34.38
C LYS A 793 -9.19 -14.29 -33.35
N LEU A 794 -9.74 -13.23 -32.74
CA LEU A 794 -9.11 -12.47 -31.67
C LEU A 794 -9.25 -13.19 -30.32
N SER A 795 -8.92 -14.48 -30.28
CA SER A 795 -9.17 -15.37 -29.15
C SER A 795 -8.43 -15.01 -27.87
N LEU A 796 -7.40 -14.14 -27.97
CA LEU A 796 -6.64 -13.62 -26.83
C LEU A 796 -7.13 -12.27 -26.31
N LEU A 797 -8.24 -11.74 -26.84
CA LEU A 797 -8.76 -10.42 -26.48
C LEU A 797 -9.41 -10.44 -25.10
N GLU A 798 -8.85 -9.70 -24.14
CA GLU A 798 -9.38 -9.57 -22.78
C GLU A 798 -10.22 -8.31 -22.58
N THR A 799 -9.89 -7.23 -23.30
CA THR A 799 -10.56 -5.93 -23.19
C THR A 799 -10.87 -5.37 -24.57
N LEU A 800 -12.15 -5.07 -24.81
CA LEU A 800 -12.66 -4.47 -26.03
C LEU A 800 -13.48 -3.20 -25.72
N ASN A 801 -13.04 -2.07 -26.25
CA ASN A 801 -13.74 -0.80 -26.15
C ASN A 801 -14.06 -0.25 -27.55
N LEU A 802 -15.34 -0.23 -27.90
CA LEU A 802 -15.89 0.28 -29.17
C LEU A 802 -16.94 1.37 -28.94
N GLY A 803 -16.94 2.05 -27.79
CA GLY A 803 -17.90 3.12 -27.50
C GLY A 803 -17.86 4.29 -28.49
N GLN A 804 -18.93 5.08 -28.55
CA GLN A 804 -19.05 6.27 -29.42
C GLN A 804 -18.84 5.97 -30.91
N ASN A 805 -19.35 4.85 -31.39
CA ASN A 805 -19.34 4.48 -32.81
C ASN A 805 -20.78 4.33 -33.34
N ASN A 806 -20.91 4.18 -34.66
CA ASN A 806 -22.18 4.31 -35.38
C ASN A 806 -22.62 2.99 -36.05
N PHE A 807 -22.17 1.84 -35.53
CA PHE A 807 -22.58 0.52 -36.03
C PHE A 807 -23.93 0.11 -35.43
N GLN A 808 -24.72 -0.66 -36.20
CA GLN A 808 -26.06 -1.09 -35.79
C GLN A 808 -26.06 -2.35 -34.92
N SER A 809 -25.08 -3.24 -35.12
CA SER A 809 -24.95 -4.49 -34.36
C SER A 809 -23.50 -4.94 -34.28
N LEU A 810 -23.21 -5.77 -33.27
CA LEU A 810 -21.95 -6.52 -33.16
C LEU A 810 -22.05 -7.87 -33.90
N PRO A 811 -20.94 -8.46 -34.36
CA PRO A 811 -20.95 -9.72 -35.09
C PRO A 811 -21.37 -10.89 -34.20
N SER A 812 -21.95 -11.93 -34.80
CA SER A 812 -22.44 -13.10 -34.07
C SER A 812 -21.32 -13.93 -33.42
N SER A 813 -20.11 -13.84 -33.98
CA SER A 813 -18.89 -14.51 -33.51
C SER A 813 -18.32 -13.97 -32.20
N MET A 814 -18.91 -12.92 -31.61
CA MET A 814 -18.48 -12.38 -30.30
C MET A 814 -18.50 -13.44 -29.19
N LYS A 815 -19.38 -14.44 -29.27
CA LYS A 815 -19.42 -15.60 -28.37
C LYS A 815 -18.11 -16.41 -28.37
N GLY A 816 -17.36 -16.40 -29.47
CA GLY A 816 -16.09 -17.11 -29.62
C GLY A 816 -14.92 -16.48 -28.85
N LEU A 817 -15.07 -15.26 -28.33
CA LEU A 817 -14.05 -14.55 -27.55
C LEU A 817 -13.98 -15.08 -26.10
N SER A 818 -13.50 -16.32 -25.96
CA SER A 818 -13.60 -17.12 -24.73
C SER A 818 -12.92 -16.51 -23.50
N ILE A 819 -12.00 -15.55 -23.65
CA ILE A 819 -11.32 -14.89 -22.53
C ILE A 819 -11.66 -13.40 -22.35
N LEU A 820 -12.63 -12.88 -23.11
CA LEU A 820 -13.03 -11.48 -23.03
C LEU A 820 -13.63 -11.15 -21.66
N LYS A 821 -12.95 -10.32 -20.89
CA LYS A 821 -13.38 -9.92 -19.53
C LYS A 821 -14.17 -8.62 -19.54
N LYS A 822 -13.87 -7.69 -20.46
CA LYS A 822 -14.46 -6.35 -20.48
C LYS A 822 -14.92 -5.99 -21.89
N LEU A 823 -16.21 -5.69 -22.01
CA LEU A 823 -16.82 -5.12 -23.22
C LEU A 823 -17.41 -3.75 -22.91
N SER A 824 -16.95 -2.73 -23.63
CA SER A 824 -17.37 -1.33 -23.44
C SER A 824 -17.87 -0.75 -24.75
N LEU A 825 -19.15 -0.37 -24.77
CA LEU A 825 -19.92 0.16 -25.91
C LEU A 825 -20.70 1.44 -25.56
N PRO A 826 -20.24 2.34 -24.67
CA PRO A 826 -21.07 3.48 -24.27
C PRO A 826 -21.25 4.49 -25.41
N ASN A 827 -22.43 5.10 -25.50
CA ASN A 827 -22.83 6.11 -26.48
C ASN A 827 -22.78 5.62 -27.95
N CYS A 828 -23.04 4.35 -28.21
CA CYS A 828 -23.26 3.87 -29.58
C CYS A 828 -24.72 4.13 -29.96
N SER A 829 -25.01 5.31 -30.54
CA SER A 829 -26.39 5.79 -30.74
C SER A 829 -27.21 4.96 -31.72
N GLU A 830 -26.56 4.30 -32.68
CA GLU A 830 -27.20 3.49 -33.73
C GLU A 830 -27.33 2.00 -33.37
N LEU A 831 -26.78 1.57 -32.23
CA LEU A 831 -26.77 0.16 -31.82
C LEU A 831 -28.18 -0.31 -31.48
N THR A 832 -28.75 -1.23 -32.26
CA THR A 832 -30.14 -1.72 -32.09
C THR A 832 -30.24 -3.06 -31.36
N SER A 833 -29.17 -3.87 -31.38
CA SER A 833 -29.17 -5.21 -30.79
C SER A 833 -27.81 -5.63 -30.22
N LEU A 834 -27.84 -6.44 -29.16
CA LEU A 834 -26.66 -7.14 -28.62
C LEU A 834 -26.74 -8.64 -28.96
N PRO A 835 -25.71 -9.24 -29.60
CA PRO A 835 -25.66 -10.67 -29.90
C PRO A 835 -25.38 -11.51 -28.64
N SER A 836 -25.30 -12.83 -28.80
CA SER A 836 -24.78 -13.72 -27.76
C SER A 836 -23.36 -13.32 -27.34
N LEU A 837 -23.16 -13.04 -26.05
CA LEU A 837 -21.88 -12.62 -25.48
C LEU A 837 -21.12 -13.79 -24.82
N PRO A 838 -19.78 -13.72 -24.70
CA PRO A 838 -18.98 -14.78 -24.11
C PRO A 838 -19.13 -14.84 -22.58
N SER A 839 -19.18 -16.06 -22.01
CA SER A 839 -19.42 -16.31 -20.57
C SER A 839 -18.30 -15.84 -19.64
N SER A 840 -17.14 -15.50 -20.18
CA SER A 840 -15.99 -14.95 -19.44
C SER A 840 -16.11 -13.47 -19.10
N LEU A 841 -17.15 -12.78 -19.59
CA LEU A 841 -17.36 -11.35 -19.30
C LEU A 841 -17.57 -11.11 -17.80
N ILE A 842 -16.79 -10.15 -17.29
CA ILE A 842 -16.86 -9.63 -15.93
C ILE A 842 -17.53 -8.25 -15.94
N LYS A 843 -17.31 -7.45 -16.99
CA LYS A 843 -17.88 -6.11 -17.12
C LYS A 843 -18.47 -5.86 -18.51
N LEU A 844 -19.71 -5.40 -18.53
CA LEU A 844 -20.44 -4.98 -19.73
C LEU A 844 -20.94 -3.54 -19.55
N ASN A 845 -20.45 -2.63 -20.39
CA ASN A 845 -20.93 -1.25 -20.43
C ASN A 845 -21.60 -0.95 -21.78
N VAL A 846 -22.88 -0.58 -21.74
CA VAL A 846 -23.70 -0.20 -22.90
C VAL A 846 -24.53 1.06 -22.59
N GLU A 847 -23.98 1.98 -21.78
CA GLU A 847 -24.65 3.24 -21.40
C GLU A 847 -24.94 4.13 -22.62
N ASN A 848 -26.04 4.88 -22.59
CA ASN A 848 -26.44 5.86 -23.61
C ASN A 848 -26.60 5.28 -25.03
N CYS A 849 -26.95 4.00 -25.16
CA CYS A 849 -27.32 3.38 -26.43
C CYS A 849 -28.84 3.50 -26.65
N TYR A 850 -29.30 4.69 -27.07
CA TYR A 850 -30.73 5.02 -27.15
C TYR A 850 -31.54 4.18 -28.15
N ALA A 851 -30.90 3.68 -29.21
CA ALA A 851 -31.55 2.84 -30.21
C ALA A 851 -31.61 1.36 -29.82
N LEU A 852 -31.02 0.95 -28.69
CA LEU A 852 -30.93 -0.45 -28.31
C LEU A 852 -32.30 -0.99 -27.92
N GLU A 853 -32.82 -1.93 -28.72
CA GLU A 853 -34.15 -2.52 -28.57
C GLU A 853 -34.07 -3.94 -28.01
N THR A 854 -33.10 -4.74 -28.45
CA THR A 854 -33.02 -6.17 -28.13
C THR A 854 -31.68 -6.57 -27.52
N ILE A 855 -31.74 -7.40 -26.47
CA ILE A 855 -30.58 -7.99 -25.81
C ILE A 855 -30.77 -9.51 -25.84
N HIS A 856 -29.84 -10.23 -26.46
CA HIS A 856 -29.87 -11.69 -26.46
C HIS A 856 -29.69 -12.23 -25.04
N ASP A 857 -30.23 -13.41 -24.74
CA ASP A 857 -30.17 -14.06 -23.42
C ASP A 857 -28.77 -14.04 -22.80
N LEU A 858 -28.66 -13.40 -21.64
CA LEU A 858 -27.42 -13.22 -20.88
C LEU A 858 -27.21 -14.32 -19.83
N SER A 859 -28.08 -15.32 -19.71
CA SER A 859 -28.03 -16.37 -18.69
C SER A 859 -26.66 -17.07 -18.53
N ASN A 860 -25.87 -17.13 -19.59
CA ASN A 860 -24.53 -17.72 -19.59
C ASN A 860 -23.44 -16.87 -18.91
N LEU A 861 -23.72 -15.59 -18.59
CA LEU A 861 -22.75 -14.65 -18.02
C LEU A 861 -22.66 -14.74 -16.48
N VAL A 862 -22.43 -15.94 -15.94
CA VAL A 862 -22.41 -16.20 -14.49
C VAL A 862 -21.31 -15.42 -13.74
N SER A 863 -20.24 -15.04 -14.44
CA SER A 863 -19.10 -14.29 -13.90
C SER A 863 -19.27 -12.77 -13.97
N LEU A 864 -20.39 -12.27 -14.51
CA LEU A 864 -20.60 -10.84 -14.70
C LEU A 864 -20.77 -10.12 -13.35
N GLU A 865 -19.88 -9.18 -13.07
CA GLU A 865 -19.90 -8.38 -11.84
C GLU A 865 -20.51 -6.98 -12.04
N GLU A 866 -20.42 -6.44 -13.25
CA GLU A 866 -20.85 -5.07 -13.56
C GLU A 866 -21.60 -5.01 -14.89
N LEU A 867 -22.86 -4.55 -14.81
CA LEU A 867 -23.74 -4.32 -15.95
C LEU A 867 -24.23 -2.87 -15.96
N LYS A 868 -23.96 -2.15 -17.04
CA LYS A 868 -24.39 -0.76 -17.23
C LYS A 868 -25.20 -0.60 -18.52
N LEU A 869 -26.45 -0.15 -18.39
CA LEU A 869 -27.34 0.20 -19.50
C LEU A 869 -28.01 1.56 -19.31
N THR A 870 -27.50 2.44 -18.45
CA THR A 870 -28.10 3.75 -18.19
C THR A 870 -28.53 4.45 -19.49
N ASN A 871 -29.76 4.97 -19.52
CA ASN A 871 -30.39 5.65 -20.66
C ASN A 871 -30.66 4.80 -21.91
N CYS A 872 -30.68 3.47 -21.79
CA CYS A 872 -31.17 2.58 -22.85
C CYS A 872 -32.72 2.49 -22.83
N VAL A 873 -33.36 3.57 -23.26
CA VAL A 873 -34.81 3.80 -23.09
C VAL A 873 -35.71 2.80 -23.83
N LYS A 874 -35.22 2.17 -24.91
CA LYS A 874 -35.98 1.25 -25.77
C LYS A 874 -35.86 -0.22 -25.40
N VAL A 875 -34.96 -0.58 -24.49
CA VAL A 875 -34.78 -1.97 -24.06
C VAL A 875 -36.04 -2.40 -23.31
N MET A 876 -36.68 -3.48 -23.77
CA MET A 876 -37.92 -3.99 -23.17
C MET A 876 -37.69 -5.06 -22.10
N ASP A 877 -36.62 -5.86 -22.21
CA ASP A 877 -36.28 -6.92 -21.25
C ASP A 877 -34.75 -7.13 -21.22
N ILE A 878 -34.26 -7.73 -20.14
CA ILE A 878 -32.88 -8.21 -19.98
C ILE A 878 -32.96 -9.70 -19.62
N PRO A 879 -33.10 -10.59 -20.62
CA PRO A 879 -33.30 -12.02 -20.35
C PRO A 879 -32.07 -12.64 -19.67
N GLY A 880 -32.31 -13.48 -18.67
CA GLY A 880 -31.25 -14.19 -17.93
C GLY A 880 -30.63 -13.41 -16.78
N LEU A 881 -31.13 -12.21 -16.47
CA LEU A 881 -30.68 -11.39 -15.34
C LEU A 881 -30.79 -12.14 -14.00
N GLU A 882 -31.82 -12.97 -13.84
CA GLU A 882 -32.08 -13.80 -12.65
C GLU A 882 -30.94 -14.80 -12.34
N ASN A 883 -30.12 -15.13 -13.34
CA ASN A 883 -29.04 -16.12 -13.24
C ASN A 883 -27.69 -15.52 -12.81
N PHE A 884 -27.58 -14.19 -12.63
CA PHE A 884 -26.32 -13.54 -12.26
C PHE A 884 -25.97 -13.71 -10.78
N LYS A 885 -25.13 -14.71 -10.49
CA LYS A 885 -24.66 -14.99 -9.12
C LYS A 885 -23.58 -14.02 -8.63
N SER A 886 -22.81 -13.44 -9.55
CA SER A 886 -21.63 -12.61 -9.24
C SER A 886 -21.88 -11.10 -9.35
N LEU A 887 -23.12 -10.67 -9.66
CA LEU A 887 -23.43 -9.28 -9.94
C LEU A 887 -23.21 -8.42 -8.69
N ARG A 888 -22.37 -7.38 -8.82
CA ARG A 888 -22.09 -6.41 -7.75
C ARG A 888 -22.59 -5.02 -8.08
N ARG A 889 -22.69 -4.67 -9.37
CA ARG A 889 -23.07 -3.35 -9.83
C ARG A 889 -24.04 -3.43 -11.00
N LEU A 890 -25.22 -2.85 -10.84
CA LEU A 890 -26.26 -2.78 -11.85
C LEU A 890 -26.75 -1.35 -12.03
N TYR A 891 -26.57 -0.79 -13.22
CA TYR A 891 -26.94 0.59 -13.54
C TYR A 891 -27.93 0.64 -14.71
N LEU A 892 -29.18 1.00 -14.41
CA LEU A 892 -30.33 1.01 -15.33
C LEU A 892 -31.12 2.32 -15.28
N SER A 893 -30.59 3.36 -14.64
CA SER A 893 -31.28 4.67 -14.59
C SER A 893 -31.60 5.18 -16.00
N GLY A 894 -32.81 5.66 -16.20
CA GLY A 894 -33.35 6.04 -17.51
C GLY A 894 -33.88 4.90 -18.37
N CYS A 895 -33.77 3.63 -17.95
CA CYS A 895 -34.35 2.48 -18.67
C CYS A 895 -35.80 2.23 -18.24
N VAL A 896 -36.72 3.10 -18.66
CA VAL A 896 -38.13 3.02 -18.23
C VAL A 896 -38.83 1.77 -18.76
N ALA A 897 -38.59 1.42 -20.03
CA ALA A 897 -39.31 0.36 -20.73
C ALA A 897 -39.08 -1.06 -20.17
N CYS A 898 -37.85 -1.39 -19.73
CA CYS A 898 -37.56 -2.69 -19.11
C CYS A 898 -37.71 -2.68 -17.58
N SER A 899 -38.05 -1.56 -16.94
CA SER A 899 -37.97 -1.42 -15.49
C SER A 899 -38.87 -2.44 -14.76
N SER A 900 -40.12 -2.59 -15.19
CA SER A 900 -41.09 -3.53 -14.62
C SER A 900 -40.66 -5.00 -14.76
N GLN A 901 -40.11 -5.38 -15.92
CA GLN A 901 -39.66 -6.74 -16.18
C GLN A 901 -38.36 -7.07 -15.44
N VAL A 902 -37.43 -6.10 -15.37
CA VAL A 902 -36.19 -6.25 -14.60
C VAL A 902 -36.47 -6.42 -13.11
N ARG A 903 -37.39 -5.63 -12.54
CA ARG A 903 -37.79 -5.76 -11.14
C ARG A 903 -38.21 -7.19 -10.80
N LYS A 904 -39.00 -7.83 -11.66
CA LYS A 904 -39.46 -9.23 -11.52
C LYS A 904 -38.34 -10.27 -11.62
N ARG A 905 -37.21 -9.91 -12.24
CA ARG A 905 -36.03 -10.79 -12.44
C ARG A 905 -34.94 -10.59 -11.38
N LEU A 906 -35.07 -9.62 -10.48
CA LEU A 906 -34.10 -9.38 -9.40
C LEU A 906 -34.28 -10.41 -8.29
N SER A 907 -33.52 -11.50 -8.38
CA SER A 907 -33.52 -12.55 -7.36
C SER A 907 -32.87 -12.10 -6.05
N LYS A 908 -33.26 -12.74 -4.95
CA LYS A 908 -32.62 -12.63 -3.63
C LYS A 908 -31.09 -12.74 -3.71
N VAL A 909 -30.60 -13.72 -4.47
CA VAL A 909 -29.16 -13.98 -4.64
C VAL A 909 -28.44 -12.82 -5.31
N ALA A 910 -29.04 -12.22 -6.35
CA ALA A 910 -28.47 -11.07 -7.03
C ALA A 910 -28.42 -9.84 -6.12
N LEU A 911 -29.51 -9.57 -5.37
CA LEU A 911 -29.60 -8.43 -4.45
C LEU A 911 -28.67 -8.54 -3.24
N ARG A 912 -28.39 -9.76 -2.76
CA ARG A 912 -27.46 -10.02 -1.66
C ARG A 912 -26.04 -9.55 -1.96
N ASN A 913 -25.54 -9.85 -3.17
CA ASN A 913 -24.18 -9.53 -3.58
C ASN A 913 -24.04 -8.11 -4.16
N LEU A 914 -25.16 -7.41 -4.36
CA LEU A 914 -25.20 -6.12 -5.00
C LEU A 914 -24.69 -5.00 -4.08
N GLN A 915 -23.65 -4.31 -4.53
CA GLN A 915 -23.07 -3.15 -3.87
C GLN A 915 -23.73 -1.84 -4.35
N ASN A 916 -24.06 -1.77 -5.64
CA ASN A 916 -24.71 -0.60 -6.23
C ASN A 916 -25.83 -1.01 -7.17
N LEU A 917 -27.01 -0.42 -6.96
CA LEU A 917 -28.17 -0.51 -7.83
C LEU A 917 -28.61 0.89 -8.24
N SER A 918 -29.03 1.04 -9.49
CA SER A 918 -29.60 2.26 -10.04
C SER A 918 -30.70 1.89 -11.02
N MET A 919 -31.93 2.35 -10.83
CA MET A 919 -33.04 2.11 -11.77
C MET A 919 -34.12 3.20 -11.63
N PRO A 920 -35.05 3.34 -12.58
CA PRO A 920 -36.21 4.23 -12.43
C PRO A 920 -37.04 3.84 -11.19
N GLY A 921 -37.61 4.80 -10.47
CA GLY A 921 -38.47 4.55 -9.31
C GLY A 921 -38.48 5.67 -8.26
N GLY A 922 -39.66 5.96 -7.72
CA GLY A 922 -39.94 7.07 -6.78
C GLY A 922 -40.31 6.66 -5.35
N THR A 923 -40.22 5.36 -5.01
CA THR A 923 -40.49 4.88 -3.64
C THR A 923 -39.34 4.03 -3.07
N LEU A 924 -39.17 4.10 -1.75
CA LEU A 924 -38.28 3.25 -0.96
C LEU A 924 -39.16 2.39 -0.03
N PRO A 925 -38.73 1.16 0.34
CA PRO A 925 -39.42 0.37 1.35
C PRO A 925 -39.52 1.11 2.69
N ASP A 926 -40.63 0.97 3.40
CA ASP A 926 -40.86 1.66 4.68
C ASP A 926 -39.76 1.38 5.71
N TRP A 927 -39.27 0.14 5.77
CA TRP A 927 -38.18 -0.26 6.67
C TRP A 927 -36.82 0.36 6.32
N LEU A 928 -36.64 0.86 5.09
CA LEU A 928 -35.43 1.54 4.59
C LEU A 928 -35.59 3.07 4.50
N SER A 929 -36.78 3.61 4.83
CA SER A 929 -37.12 5.03 4.65
C SER A 929 -36.61 5.98 5.75
N ARG A 930 -35.93 5.45 6.78
CA ARG A 930 -35.46 6.25 7.93
C ARG A 930 -34.18 7.00 7.59
N GLN A 931 -34.28 8.34 7.51
CA GLN A 931 -33.16 9.23 7.18
C GLN A 931 -32.02 9.22 8.22
N THR A 932 -32.36 9.08 9.50
CA THR A 932 -31.40 8.98 10.60
C THR A 932 -31.65 7.68 11.37
N VAL A 933 -30.59 6.94 11.66
CA VAL A 933 -30.62 5.66 12.38
C VAL A 933 -29.67 5.74 13.56
N ASP A 934 -30.22 5.60 14.76
CA ASP A 934 -29.42 5.51 15.99
C ASP A 934 -28.78 4.13 16.08
N PHE A 935 -27.46 4.08 16.28
CA PHE A 935 -26.75 2.82 16.40
C PHE A 935 -26.64 2.37 17.86
N SER A 936 -27.23 1.21 18.13
CA SER A 936 -27.05 0.46 19.37
C SER A 936 -26.73 -0.99 19.03
N LYS A 937 -25.53 -1.46 19.38
CA LYS A 937 -25.12 -2.84 19.17
C LYS A 937 -25.96 -3.80 20.03
N PRO A 938 -26.66 -4.78 19.42
CA PRO A 938 -27.31 -5.85 20.17
C PRO A 938 -26.27 -6.72 20.89
N LYS A 939 -26.59 -7.24 22.08
CA LYS A 939 -25.62 -7.91 22.97
C LYS A 939 -24.87 -9.12 22.37
N ASN A 940 -25.37 -9.71 21.28
CA ASN A 940 -24.83 -10.94 20.67
C ASN A 940 -24.79 -10.91 19.12
N LEU A 941 -24.87 -9.74 18.48
CA LEU A 941 -24.85 -9.64 17.01
C LEU A 941 -23.78 -8.64 16.55
N GLU A 942 -22.95 -9.05 15.60
CA GLU A 942 -22.00 -8.17 14.94
C GLU A 942 -22.63 -7.44 13.76
N LEU A 943 -22.27 -6.17 13.57
CA LEU A 943 -22.70 -5.38 12.42
C LEU A 943 -21.91 -5.83 11.18
N LYS A 944 -22.60 -6.40 10.18
CA LYS A 944 -22.02 -6.89 8.93
C LYS A 944 -22.08 -5.87 7.79
N GLY A 945 -22.92 -4.85 7.89
CA GLY A 945 -22.98 -3.80 6.86
C GLY A 945 -24.08 -2.76 7.05
N VAL A 946 -24.20 -1.86 6.09
CA VAL A 946 -25.24 -0.84 5.99
C VAL A 946 -25.73 -0.76 4.56
N THR A 947 -27.04 -0.86 4.36
CA THR A 947 -27.71 -0.56 3.09
C THR A 947 -28.27 0.85 3.14
N VAL A 948 -27.92 1.67 2.14
CA VAL A 948 -28.41 3.03 1.99
C VAL A 948 -29.29 3.09 0.73
N GLY A 949 -30.53 3.53 0.88
CA GLY A 949 -31.44 3.80 -0.23
C GLY A 949 -31.64 5.29 -0.40
N VAL A 950 -31.52 5.79 -1.63
CA VAL A 950 -31.79 7.19 -1.97
C VAL A 950 -32.63 7.30 -3.23
N ILE A 951 -33.52 8.29 -3.24
CA ILE A 951 -34.31 8.69 -4.41
C ILE A 951 -33.84 10.05 -4.86
N LEU A 952 -33.38 10.10 -6.09
CA LEU A 952 -32.84 11.29 -6.71
C LEU A 952 -33.68 11.65 -7.93
N SER A 953 -33.97 12.94 -8.09
CA SER A 953 -34.40 13.53 -9.34
C SER A 953 -33.37 14.57 -9.77
N ILE A 954 -33.10 14.66 -11.06
CA ILE A 954 -32.07 15.54 -11.60
C ILE A 954 -32.76 16.51 -12.54
N ASN A 955 -32.80 17.80 -12.19
CA ASN A 955 -33.33 18.84 -13.07
C ASN A 955 -32.29 19.20 -14.13
N HIS A 956 -32.55 18.81 -15.38
CA HIS A 956 -31.66 19.08 -16.52
C HIS A 956 -31.67 20.53 -17.02
N ASN A 957 -32.59 21.37 -16.54
CA ASN A 957 -32.65 22.80 -16.90
C ASN A 957 -31.69 23.69 -16.10
N ILE A 958 -31.07 23.16 -15.04
CA ILE A 958 -30.11 23.89 -14.22
C ILE A 958 -28.70 23.54 -14.69
N ASP A 959 -28.01 24.53 -15.27
CA ASP A 959 -26.64 24.36 -15.76
C ASP A 959 -25.63 24.27 -14.60
N ILE A 960 -24.67 23.36 -14.72
CA ILE A 960 -23.60 23.19 -13.74
C ILE A 960 -22.43 24.09 -14.17
N PRO A 961 -21.97 25.03 -13.33
CA PRO A 961 -20.86 25.88 -13.69
C PRO A 961 -19.60 25.05 -14.03
N ARG A 962 -19.06 25.26 -15.24
CA ARG A 962 -17.77 24.72 -15.75
C ARG A 962 -17.72 23.23 -16.15
N MET A 963 -18.80 22.44 -16.03
CA MET A 963 -18.82 21.04 -16.50
C MET A 963 -20.21 20.62 -16.99
N LYS A 964 -20.30 19.84 -18.07
CA LYS A 964 -21.57 19.22 -18.50
C LYS A 964 -21.85 17.97 -17.66
N ARG A 965 -23.09 17.80 -17.21
CA ARG A 965 -23.53 16.66 -16.38
C ARG A 965 -23.24 15.30 -17.03
N ASP A 966 -23.39 15.21 -18.36
CA ASP A 966 -23.08 14.02 -19.18
C ASP A 966 -21.59 13.58 -19.14
N GLN A 967 -20.68 14.45 -18.67
CA GLN A 967 -19.25 14.15 -18.55
C GLN A 967 -18.86 13.76 -17.11
N MET A 968 -19.78 13.83 -16.15
CA MET A 968 -19.51 13.43 -14.78
C MET A 968 -19.50 11.90 -14.68
N PRO A 969 -18.53 11.31 -13.96
CA PRO A 969 -18.48 9.86 -13.77
C PRO A 969 -19.64 9.32 -12.93
N GLY A 970 -20.32 10.19 -12.17
CA GLY A 970 -21.46 9.89 -11.31
C GLY A 970 -21.87 11.10 -10.47
N VAL A 971 -22.97 10.96 -9.72
CA VAL A 971 -23.46 11.92 -8.74
C VAL A 971 -22.60 11.83 -7.46
N ILE A 972 -22.11 12.98 -6.98
CA ILE A 972 -21.14 13.06 -5.85
C ILE A 972 -21.63 13.90 -4.67
N ASP A 973 -22.88 14.35 -4.71
CA ASP A 973 -23.43 15.28 -3.70
C ASP A 973 -24.15 14.60 -2.55
N VAL A 974 -24.34 13.29 -2.61
CA VAL A 974 -24.98 12.52 -1.54
C VAL A 974 -23.90 11.93 -0.62
N GLN A 975 -24.00 12.19 0.68
CA GLN A 975 -23.05 11.75 1.70
C GLN A 975 -23.74 10.89 2.76
N ALA A 976 -23.08 9.81 3.18
CA ALA A 976 -23.40 9.05 4.37
C ALA A 976 -22.48 9.49 5.52
N ASN A 977 -23.07 9.91 6.63
CA ASN A 977 -22.38 10.49 7.77
C ASN A 977 -22.61 9.66 9.03
N VAL A 978 -21.53 9.50 9.80
CA VAL A 978 -21.58 9.02 11.18
C VAL A 978 -21.41 10.23 12.09
N LEU A 979 -22.39 10.47 12.96
CA LEU A 979 -22.42 11.60 13.88
C LEU A 979 -22.31 11.09 15.32
N LYS A 980 -21.64 11.87 16.17
CA LYS A 980 -21.66 11.70 17.62
C LYS A 980 -22.07 13.00 18.28
N GLN A 981 -23.17 12.97 19.03
CA GLN A 981 -23.76 14.17 19.64
C GLN A 981 -23.93 15.32 18.62
N GLY A 982 -24.37 15.00 17.40
CA GLY A 982 -24.58 15.96 16.31
C GLY A 982 -23.32 16.44 15.58
N LYS A 983 -22.12 15.99 15.96
CA LYS A 983 -20.86 16.29 15.24
C LYS A 983 -20.45 15.14 14.33
N THR A 984 -20.14 15.43 13.07
CA THR A 984 -19.66 14.44 12.10
C THR A 984 -18.31 13.85 12.51
N LEU A 985 -18.29 12.55 12.80
CA LEU A 985 -17.09 11.77 13.07
C LEU A 985 -16.45 11.26 11.78
N PHE A 986 -17.28 10.83 10.84
CA PHE A 986 -16.86 10.28 9.56
C PHE A 986 -17.93 10.59 8.50
N SER A 987 -17.50 10.85 7.27
CA SER A 987 -18.37 11.08 6.12
C SER A 987 -17.80 10.39 4.91
N THR A 988 -18.66 9.72 4.14
CA THR A 988 -18.30 9.12 2.85
C THR A 988 -19.31 9.55 1.79
N THR A 989 -18.83 9.78 0.56
CA THR A 989 -19.71 10.10 -0.57
C THR A 989 -20.25 8.82 -1.18
N LEU A 990 -21.56 8.79 -1.49
CA LEU A 990 -22.16 7.68 -2.23
C LEU A 990 -21.73 7.79 -3.69
N ILE A 991 -21.09 6.75 -4.22
CA ILE A 991 -20.68 6.70 -5.63
C ILE A 991 -21.87 6.22 -6.47
N ILE A 992 -22.70 7.17 -6.90
CA ILE A 992 -23.87 6.89 -7.73
C ILE A 992 -23.50 7.13 -9.18
N ASN A 993 -23.21 6.06 -9.93
CA ASN A 993 -22.89 6.16 -11.36
C ASN A 993 -24.14 5.99 -12.22
N GLY A 994 -24.04 6.37 -13.49
CA GLY A 994 -25.15 6.22 -14.43
C GLY A 994 -26.19 7.33 -14.27
N VAL A 995 -25.78 8.57 -14.55
CA VAL A 995 -26.67 9.74 -14.48
C VAL A 995 -27.80 9.58 -15.52
N PRO A 996 -29.07 9.53 -15.10
CA PRO A 996 -30.20 9.54 -16.03
C PRO A 996 -30.22 10.87 -16.82
N LYS A 997 -30.75 10.83 -18.04
CA LYS A 997 -31.06 12.04 -18.83
C LYS A 997 -32.51 12.49 -18.72
N SER A 998 -33.29 11.85 -17.84
CA SER A 998 -34.66 12.22 -17.52
C SER A 998 -34.72 12.93 -16.17
N ASP A 999 -35.69 13.84 -16.02
CA ASP A 999 -36.00 14.49 -14.74
C ASP A 999 -36.80 13.56 -13.79
N GLU A 1000 -37.07 12.32 -14.22
CA GLU A 1000 -37.81 11.32 -13.43
C GLU A 1000 -37.05 10.93 -12.15
N GLU A 1001 -37.77 10.39 -11.18
CA GLU A 1001 -37.17 9.88 -9.95
C GLU A 1001 -36.52 8.52 -10.19
N HIS A 1002 -35.28 8.36 -9.69
CA HIS A 1002 -34.53 7.11 -9.75
C HIS A 1002 -34.19 6.64 -8.34
N ILE A 1003 -34.37 5.34 -8.12
CA ILE A 1003 -33.95 4.67 -6.90
C ILE A 1003 -32.50 4.22 -7.04
N HIS A 1004 -31.70 4.54 -6.03
CA HIS A 1004 -30.32 4.09 -5.91
C HIS A 1004 -30.12 3.37 -4.58
N LEU A 1005 -29.60 2.13 -4.63
CA LEU A 1005 -29.21 1.38 -3.44
C LEU A 1005 -27.69 1.26 -3.38
N CYS A 1006 -27.11 1.57 -2.24
CA CYS A 1006 -25.68 1.47 -1.95
C CYS A 1006 -25.46 0.61 -0.71
N ARG A 1007 -24.83 -0.55 -0.86
CA ARG A 1007 -24.56 -1.49 0.23
C ARG A 1007 -23.08 -1.47 0.62
N TYR A 1008 -22.80 -1.20 1.88
CA TYR A 1008 -21.47 -1.16 2.47
C TYR A 1008 -21.29 -2.35 3.42
N HIS A 1009 -20.26 -3.17 3.19
CA HIS A 1009 -19.95 -4.33 4.05
C HIS A 1009 -19.00 -3.95 5.20
N ASP A 1010 -18.81 -4.85 6.14
CA ASP A 1010 -18.03 -4.75 7.39
C ASP A 1010 -16.60 -4.20 7.25
N TYR A 1011 -15.92 -4.44 6.13
CA TYR A 1011 -14.60 -3.89 5.84
C TYR A 1011 -14.61 -2.40 5.42
N HIS A 1012 -15.76 -1.81 5.15
CA HIS A 1012 -15.84 -0.40 4.74
C HIS A 1012 -15.60 0.54 5.96
N PRO A 1013 -14.79 1.62 5.82
CA PRO A 1013 -14.49 2.52 6.94
C PRO A 1013 -15.71 3.13 7.63
N LEU A 1014 -16.82 3.27 6.89
CA LEU A 1014 -18.13 3.72 7.42
C LEU A 1014 -18.61 2.86 8.58
N ILE A 1015 -18.43 1.53 8.48
CA ILE A 1015 -18.88 0.55 9.48
C ILE A 1015 -17.95 0.57 10.70
N ALA A 1016 -16.63 0.60 10.45
CA ALA A 1016 -15.62 0.61 11.52
C ALA A 1016 -15.67 1.86 12.45
N HIS A 1017 -16.27 2.96 11.99
CA HIS A 1017 -16.43 4.18 12.77
C HIS A 1017 -17.75 4.27 13.54
N LEU A 1018 -18.72 3.38 13.27
CA LEU A 1018 -20.02 3.36 13.93
C LEU A 1018 -19.89 2.68 15.30
N LYS A 1019 -20.12 3.41 16.40
CA LYS A 1019 -20.05 2.90 17.78
C LYS A 1019 -21.34 3.16 18.55
N ASP A 1020 -21.60 2.37 19.59
CA ASP A 1020 -22.81 2.51 20.41
C ASP A 1020 -23.05 3.96 20.84
N GLY A 1021 -24.26 4.45 20.52
CA GLY A 1021 -24.70 5.82 20.77
C GLY A 1021 -24.35 6.84 19.66
N ASP A 1022 -23.69 6.41 18.59
CA ASP A 1022 -23.52 7.22 17.37
C ASP A 1022 -24.79 7.16 16.51
N THR A 1023 -25.00 8.16 15.66
CA THR A 1023 -26.12 8.21 14.72
C THR A 1023 -25.62 8.19 13.28
N PHE A 1024 -26.29 7.42 12.43
CA PHE A 1024 -26.04 7.33 11.00
C PHE A 1024 -27.07 8.19 10.26
N CYS A 1025 -26.64 9.07 9.36
CA CYS A 1025 -27.58 9.81 8.51
C CYS A 1025 -27.07 9.98 7.08
N VAL A 1026 -28.00 10.11 6.15
CA VAL A 1026 -27.73 10.45 4.75
C VAL A 1026 -28.11 11.90 4.52
N SER A 1027 -27.21 12.69 3.95
CA SER A 1027 -27.45 14.11 3.68
C SER A 1027 -26.86 14.54 2.35
N MET A 1028 -27.38 15.64 1.82
CA MET A 1028 -26.75 16.36 0.72
C MET A 1028 -25.52 17.12 1.22
N LYS A 1029 -24.49 17.18 0.39
CA LYS A 1029 -23.32 18.03 0.59
C LYS A 1029 -23.74 19.49 0.60
N ASN A 1030 -23.17 20.28 1.52
CA ASN A 1030 -23.42 21.71 1.59
C ASN A 1030 -22.12 22.51 1.48
N PRO A 1031 -21.92 23.33 0.44
CA PRO A 1031 -22.82 23.51 -0.71
C PRO A 1031 -22.81 22.30 -1.67
N PRO A 1032 -23.93 22.02 -2.37
CA PRO A 1032 -23.96 20.98 -3.39
C PRO A 1032 -23.15 21.42 -4.62
N PHE A 1033 -22.49 20.46 -5.26
CA PHE A 1033 -21.79 20.64 -6.53
C PHE A 1033 -22.78 20.78 -7.67
N ASP A 1034 -23.77 19.90 -7.76
CA ASP A 1034 -24.88 19.96 -8.70
C ASP A 1034 -26.12 20.59 -8.06
N LYS A 1035 -26.44 21.82 -8.47
CA LYS A 1035 -27.61 22.56 -7.98
C LYS A 1035 -28.94 22.05 -8.56
N GLY A 1036 -28.88 21.24 -9.62
CA GLY A 1036 -30.05 20.58 -10.21
C GLY A 1036 -30.40 19.25 -9.57
N LEU A 1037 -29.55 18.72 -8.70
CA LEU A 1037 -29.80 17.47 -8.00
C LEU A 1037 -30.73 17.69 -6.80
N GLU A 1038 -31.83 16.96 -6.76
CA GLU A 1038 -32.77 16.97 -5.65
C GLU A 1038 -32.83 15.59 -4.98
N LEU A 1039 -32.53 15.56 -3.68
CA LEU A 1039 -32.70 14.37 -2.83
C LEU A 1039 -34.13 14.32 -2.29
N LYS A 1040 -34.99 13.53 -2.93
CA LYS A 1040 -36.42 13.43 -2.59
C LYS A 1040 -36.66 12.62 -1.32
N LYS A 1041 -36.04 11.45 -1.25
CA LYS A 1041 -36.12 10.54 -0.09
C LYS A 1041 -34.78 9.89 0.12
N CYS A 1042 -34.46 9.59 1.37
CA CYS A 1042 -33.30 8.78 1.72
C CYS A 1042 -33.57 8.01 3.00
N GLY A 1043 -32.89 6.88 3.12
CA GLY A 1043 -32.77 6.21 4.40
C GLY A 1043 -31.74 5.11 4.39
N ALA A 1044 -31.54 4.53 5.56
CA ALA A 1044 -30.53 3.53 5.77
C ALA A 1044 -31.03 2.41 6.67
N HIS A 1045 -30.46 1.23 6.48
CA HIS A 1045 -30.73 0.04 7.26
C HIS A 1045 -29.41 -0.62 7.65
N LEU A 1046 -29.28 -0.96 8.93
CA LEU A 1046 -28.12 -1.65 9.48
C LEU A 1046 -28.33 -3.16 9.29
N ILE A 1047 -27.29 -3.87 8.83
CA ILE A 1047 -27.33 -5.31 8.58
C ILE A 1047 -26.45 -5.98 9.63
N PHE A 1048 -27.04 -6.80 10.48
CA PHE A 1048 -26.35 -7.60 11.49
C PHE A 1048 -26.10 -9.03 11.00
N GLU A 1049 -25.26 -9.76 11.74
CA GLU A 1049 -24.99 -11.18 11.50
C GLU A 1049 -26.28 -12.01 11.49
N GLY A 1050 -26.49 -12.80 10.44
CA GLY A 1050 -27.73 -13.57 10.26
C GLY A 1050 -28.88 -12.83 9.57
N ASP A 1051 -28.84 -11.50 9.45
CA ASP A 1051 -29.91 -10.72 8.80
C ASP A 1051 -30.00 -10.94 7.28
N ASP A 1052 -28.94 -11.47 6.67
CA ASP A 1052 -28.88 -11.68 5.21
C ASP A 1052 -28.08 -12.93 4.79
N ASP A 1053 -27.83 -13.84 5.73
CA ASP A 1053 -26.95 -15.02 5.56
C ASP A 1053 -27.72 -16.34 5.32
N TYR A 1054 -29.06 -16.31 5.21
CA TYR A 1054 -29.89 -17.51 5.04
C TYR A 1054 -30.04 -17.90 3.55
N ASP A 1055 -29.65 -19.13 3.21
CA ASP A 1055 -29.66 -19.67 1.83
C ASP A 1055 -30.92 -20.49 1.50
N GLY A 1056 -31.87 -20.66 2.43
CA GLY A 1056 -33.13 -21.38 2.20
C GLY A 1056 -34.21 -20.54 1.51
N ASP A 1057 -35.30 -21.21 1.14
CA ASP A 1057 -36.51 -20.58 0.58
C ASP A 1057 -37.26 -19.83 1.69
N GLU A 1058 -37.45 -18.52 1.48
CA GLU A 1058 -38.06 -17.58 2.43
C GLU A 1058 -39.39 -17.00 1.90
N GLU A 1059 -39.86 -17.44 0.72
CA GLU A 1059 -41.06 -16.89 0.07
C GLU A 1059 -42.32 -17.08 0.94
N THR A 1060 -42.31 -18.07 1.84
CA THR A 1060 -43.42 -18.41 2.74
C THR A 1060 -43.33 -17.81 4.15
N LEU A 1061 -42.24 -17.09 4.47
CA LEU A 1061 -42.03 -16.49 5.79
C LEU A 1061 -42.67 -15.10 5.89
N ASP A 1062 -43.17 -14.74 7.08
CA ASP A 1062 -43.64 -13.38 7.37
C ASP A 1062 -42.51 -12.36 7.16
N MET A 1063 -42.85 -11.16 6.65
CA MET A 1063 -41.87 -10.10 6.33
C MET A 1063 -40.92 -9.75 7.48
N GLY A 1064 -41.28 -9.97 8.75
CA GLY A 1064 -40.39 -9.73 9.88
C GLY A 1064 -39.18 -10.68 9.94
N LEU A 1065 -39.34 -11.91 9.42
CA LEU A 1065 -38.37 -13.01 9.49
C LEU A 1065 -37.55 -13.20 8.20
N GLN A 1066 -37.91 -12.48 7.13
CA GLN A 1066 -37.18 -12.50 5.87
C GLN A 1066 -35.84 -11.75 5.97
N SER A 1067 -34.86 -12.24 5.24
CA SER A 1067 -33.56 -11.59 4.99
C SER A 1067 -33.73 -10.25 4.30
N VAL A 1068 -32.74 -9.36 4.44
CA VAL A 1068 -32.77 -8.02 3.82
C VAL A 1068 -32.88 -8.11 2.29
N SER A 1069 -32.22 -9.09 1.67
CA SER A 1069 -32.26 -9.31 0.22
C SER A 1069 -33.60 -9.85 -0.26
N GLU A 1070 -34.28 -10.71 0.52
CA GLU A 1070 -35.61 -11.21 0.20
C GLU A 1070 -36.66 -10.09 0.34
N LYS A 1071 -36.56 -9.26 1.40
CA LYS A 1071 -37.38 -8.06 1.57
C LYS A 1071 -37.27 -7.10 0.38
N LEU A 1072 -36.06 -6.92 -0.15
CA LEU A 1072 -35.82 -6.12 -1.35
C LEU A 1072 -36.38 -6.79 -2.61
N ALA A 1073 -36.22 -8.10 -2.77
CA ALA A 1073 -36.77 -8.85 -3.90
C ALA A 1073 -38.31 -8.76 -3.92
N SER A 1074 -38.96 -9.02 -2.79
CA SER A 1074 -40.41 -8.88 -2.60
C SER A 1074 -40.89 -7.45 -2.88
N PHE A 1075 -40.16 -6.43 -2.40
CA PHE A 1075 -40.46 -5.03 -2.72
C PHE A 1075 -40.41 -4.73 -4.21
N PHE A 1076 -39.37 -5.18 -4.92
CA PHE A 1076 -39.27 -4.97 -6.36
C PHE A 1076 -40.33 -5.75 -7.14
N ASN A 1077 -40.64 -6.99 -6.74
CA ASN A 1077 -41.66 -7.83 -7.37
C ASN A 1077 -43.08 -7.24 -7.25
N ASN A 1078 -43.39 -6.65 -6.09
CA ASN A 1078 -44.69 -6.05 -5.80
C ASN A 1078 -44.72 -4.53 -6.05
N TYR A 1079 -43.70 -3.99 -6.72
CA TYR A 1079 -43.61 -2.57 -7.03
C TYR A 1079 -44.65 -2.22 -8.09
N GLU A 1080 -45.74 -1.58 -7.69
CA GLU A 1080 -46.68 -0.98 -8.63
C GLU A 1080 -46.07 0.31 -9.19
N ASP A 1081 -45.85 0.36 -10.51
CA ASP A 1081 -45.45 1.60 -11.16
C ASP A 1081 -46.56 2.63 -10.93
N GLY A 1082 -46.24 3.65 -10.12
CA GLY A 1082 -46.99 4.89 -10.07
C GLY A 1082 -46.85 5.62 -11.41
N GLY A 1083 -47.47 5.08 -12.46
CA GLY A 1083 -47.47 5.60 -13.82
C GLY A 1083 -48.90 5.67 -14.35
N THR A 1084 -49.49 6.86 -14.18
CA THR A 1084 -50.30 7.66 -15.12
C THR A 1084 -51.02 7.04 -16.34
N ILE A 1085 -51.39 5.76 -16.34
CA ILE A 1085 -52.24 5.15 -17.37
C ILE A 1085 -53.57 4.69 -16.75
N HIS A 1086 -53.56 4.20 -15.50
CA HIS A 1086 -54.79 3.78 -14.83
C HIS A 1086 -55.59 4.94 -14.20
N ALA A 1087 -54.98 6.12 -14.02
CA ALA A 1087 -55.70 7.31 -13.55
C ALA A 1087 -56.65 7.88 -14.63
N ILE A 1088 -56.30 7.76 -15.91
CA ILE A 1088 -57.13 8.28 -17.02
C ILE A 1088 -58.37 7.38 -17.24
N GLU A 1089 -58.22 6.06 -17.13
CA GLU A 1089 -59.37 5.13 -17.24
C GLU A 1089 -60.31 5.23 -16.03
N LYS A 1090 -59.77 5.48 -14.82
CA LYS A 1090 -60.60 5.66 -13.61
C LYS A 1090 -61.23 7.05 -13.52
N GLU A 1091 -60.57 8.11 -14.02
CA GLU A 1091 -61.16 9.46 -14.09
C GLU A 1091 -62.29 9.54 -15.14
N LEU A 1092 -62.21 8.77 -16.22
CA LEU A 1092 -63.29 8.67 -17.22
C LEU A 1092 -64.53 7.90 -16.70
N GLU A 1093 -64.36 6.88 -15.86
CA GLU A 1093 -65.50 6.16 -15.24
C GLU A 1093 -66.10 6.88 -14.01
N ILE A 1094 -65.32 7.74 -13.34
CA ILE A 1094 -65.77 8.49 -12.15
C ILE A 1094 -66.43 9.82 -12.56
N GLN A 1095 -66.01 10.47 -13.66
CA GLN A 1095 -66.69 11.67 -14.18
C GLN A 1095 -68.10 11.41 -14.72
N GLU A 1096 -68.40 10.22 -15.25
CA GLU A 1096 -69.79 9.89 -15.68
C GLU A 1096 -70.76 9.60 -14.51
N ARG A 1097 -70.26 9.33 -13.30
CA ARG A 1097 -71.11 9.00 -12.13
C ARG A 1097 -71.38 10.16 -11.18
N GLU A 1098 -70.59 11.23 -11.20
CA GLU A 1098 -70.75 12.37 -10.28
C GLU A 1098 -71.51 13.57 -10.87
N GLU A 1099 -71.78 13.63 -12.18
CA GLU A 1099 -72.60 14.71 -12.78
C GLU A 1099 -74.13 14.58 -12.56
N LEU A 1100 -74.63 13.49 -11.96
CA LEU A 1100 -76.08 13.29 -11.76
C LEU A 1100 -76.64 13.67 -10.38
N ARG A 1101 -75.82 14.14 -9.43
CA ARG A 1101 -76.30 14.46 -8.07
C ARG A 1101 -75.56 15.63 -7.41
N SER A 1102 -75.68 16.85 -7.95
CA SER A 1102 -75.85 18.08 -7.16
C SER A 1102 -75.70 19.35 -8.00
N SER A 1103 -76.74 19.71 -8.75
CA SER A 1103 -76.87 21.05 -9.33
C SER A 1103 -78.14 21.73 -8.82
N HIS A 1104 -78.01 22.53 -7.76
CA HIS A 1104 -78.97 23.59 -7.45
C HIS A 1104 -78.22 24.89 -7.15
N ILE A 1105 -78.56 25.90 -7.96
CA ILE A 1105 -78.46 27.35 -7.73
C ILE A 1105 -77.36 28.12 -8.53
N THR A 1106 -77.85 28.64 -9.67
CA THR A 1106 -77.68 29.98 -10.30
C THR A 1106 -76.38 30.44 -10.96
N PHE A 1107 -76.40 30.30 -12.30
CA PHE A 1107 -76.01 31.24 -13.37
C PHE A 1107 -75.30 32.57 -13.05
N LYS A 1108 -74.17 32.78 -13.74
CA LYS A 1108 -73.95 33.97 -14.58
C LYS A 1108 -73.07 33.65 -15.80
N SER A 1109 -73.59 34.00 -16.97
CA SER A 1109 -73.06 33.79 -18.32
C SER A 1109 -71.89 34.72 -18.65
N ASN A 1110 -70.81 34.17 -19.25
CA ASN A 1110 -70.17 34.66 -20.49
C ASN A 1110 -68.73 34.12 -20.63
N SER A 1111 -68.54 33.04 -21.42
CA SER A 1111 -67.26 32.73 -22.12
C SER A 1111 -67.25 31.44 -22.98
N ILE A 1112 -68.38 30.72 -23.11
CA ILE A 1112 -68.45 29.45 -23.87
C ILE A 1112 -68.36 29.64 -25.41
N LEU A 1113 -68.37 30.87 -25.93
CA LEU A 1113 -68.32 31.11 -27.38
C LEU A 1113 -66.90 31.16 -28.00
N LEU A 1114 -65.83 31.16 -27.19
CA LEU A 1114 -64.44 31.27 -27.69
C LEU A 1114 -63.68 29.94 -27.73
N PHE A 1115 -64.19 28.89 -27.09
CA PHE A 1115 -63.53 27.57 -27.05
C PHE A 1115 -63.97 26.63 -28.19
N LEU A 1116 -65.11 26.89 -28.81
CA LEU A 1116 -65.66 26.08 -29.91
C LEU A 1116 -65.12 26.47 -31.30
N ALA A 1117 -64.31 27.51 -31.41
CA ALA A 1117 -63.73 27.96 -32.69
C ALA A 1117 -62.31 27.42 -32.98
N SER A 1118 -61.58 26.90 -31.97
CA SER A 1118 -60.20 26.41 -32.14
C SER A 1118 -60.09 24.91 -32.40
N LEU A 1119 -61.10 24.11 -32.04
CA LEU A 1119 -61.10 22.66 -32.26
C LEU A 1119 -61.43 22.27 -33.71
N PHE A 1120 -62.05 23.18 -34.49
CA PHE A 1120 -62.48 22.91 -35.86
C PHE A 1120 -61.35 23.11 -36.91
N PHE A 1121 -60.24 23.77 -36.56
CA PHE A 1121 -59.13 24.05 -37.50
C PHE A 1121 -57.96 23.05 -37.42
N VAL A 1122 -57.81 22.29 -36.33
CA VAL A 1122 -56.69 21.35 -36.16
C VAL A 1122 -56.96 20.00 -36.84
N ILE A 1123 -58.23 19.59 -36.92
CA ILE A 1123 -58.64 18.31 -37.51
C ILE A 1123 -58.58 18.32 -39.04
N LEU A 1124 -58.59 19.49 -39.70
CA LEU A 1124 -58.48 19.59 -41.16
C LEU A 1124 -57.04 19.58 -41.71
N SER A 1125 -56.01 19.90 -40.91
CA SER A 1125 -54.62 19.93 -41.42
C SER A 1125 -53.93 18.55 -41.37
N TRP A 1126 -54.46 17.62 -40.57
CA TRP A 1126 -53.85 16.30 -40.38
C TRP A 1126 -54.22 15.29 -41.48
N PHE A 1127 -55.21 15.60 -42.33
CA PHE A 1127 -55.70 14.70 -43.39
C PHE A 1127 -55.15 14.96 -44.80
N CYS A 1128 -54.34 16.01 -45.04
CA CYS A 1128 -53.94 16.41 -46.40
C CYS A 1128 -52.45 16.23 -46.80
N LEU A 1129 -51.58 15.59 -45.99
CA LEU A 1129 -50.15 15.41 -46.38
C LEU A 1129 -49.61 13.99 -46.20
N ARG A 1130 -50.43 13.00 -46.53
CA ARG A 1130 -49.98 11.67 -46.97
C ARG A 1130 -50.76 11.31 -48.24
N TYR A 1131 -50.26 11.73 -49.40
CA TYR A 1131 -50.26 10.99 -50.67
C TYR A 1131 -49.66 11.88 -51.78
N MET A 1132 -48.74 11.29 -52.56
CA MET A 1132 -48.14 11.72 -53.84
C MET A 1132 -46.67 12.24 -53.84
N CYS A 1133 -45.75 11.27 -53.95
CA CYS A 1133 -44.55 11.30 -54.84
C CYS A 1133 -44.99 11.33 -56.34
N PRO A 1134 -44.10 11.36 -57.38
CA PRO A 1134 -42.68 11.77 -57.51
C PRO A 1134 -42.35 12.62 -58.80
N ALA A 1135 -41.05 12.92 -58.97
CA ALA A 1135 -40.26 13.07 -60.23
C ALA A 1135 -40.46 14.29 -61.17
N PHE A 1136 -39.43 15.15 -61.21
CA PHE A 1136 -38.51 15.28 -62.36
C PHE A 1136 -37.07 15.46 -61.87
#